data_AF-A0A2M7PPC7-F1
#
_entry.id   AF-A0A2M7PPC7-F1
#
_cell.length_a   1.000
_cell.length_b   1.000
_cell.length_c   1.000
_cell.angle_alpha   90.00
_cell.angle_beta   90.00
_cell.angle_gamma   90.00
#
_symmetry.space_group_name_H-M   'P 1'
#
loop_
_entity.id
_entity.type
_entity.pdbx_description
1 polymer ?
#
loop_
_entity_poly.entity_id
_entity_poly.type
_entity_poly.pdbx_seq_one_letter_code
_entity_poly.pdbx_strand_id
1 'polypeptide(L)'
;MIANQFDLGGSWTSIYKLMMLPDYSDVLFAATSHGIFKTPYCNQTNPTWIKVSDGLTYDIELKPGSNSTLYATSFINGAWKVMVSTNYGEFGSWNELTEQPQIVETDDLRSYSFTIEVSKAKPGYLYCLANDDYHANLYYIDLGSSGIWNQVNTTLFSVTMGSGQGFGVDQVYNGEDVLVSYSIYMRKFNITTPSSGTTKYPHHVDVEDIIYHPYNSDEVWACTHGGVEKSTDGGTSWIAKYNGLSVANVEKMATSVTDPEYVMVGLYHDGTQITRTDYGIAWSPEWERILGGDGMRPLIDPINPKNMWASAQHGSWAYSTDYFDSKTYSSLSSDFYTEGVYNKVLPSIMYRAAYLNPSNFDYEVYRTNDGTNKVISTFQEQYPGCLIWQLFTPYTNEDFLLVSMRDNTIDQWHLQRSTNINELPLNVHWSDLPLPRNSWIASVDFDPDNEDIVYLVYSNSLNEDNSPYGKQMIYKIDYTNPSNPVFTDLTKNLPITSAGSDCIEIDNGSTRGIYLYTEYGIFYTNNELINSGFDCWQLLGENLPHTRGGRLEINYVCKKLRAGLFGRGVWELPMPCITDQGDVTVSTNETWTNDTRIKGTVIVEPQVTLTIFNSTIAFGDNARLIVKPGAKLILDGATLTNACNEPWQGIQVWGNKTAHQFPDANGNYQQGYLKLMNGAIIENAIVAVELWNPDHWNTTGGMVYADGAIFRNNAKSVHALHYRNFNPYNTSQEMEYGSNFKNCAFEI
;
A
#
# COMPACT_ATOMS: atom_id res chain seq x y z
N MET A 1 -0.54 28.69 1.58
CA MET A 1 -1.15 28.13 0.35
C MET A 1 -0.91 29.14 -0.76
N ILE A 2 -0.41 28.71 -1.93
CA ILE A 2 -0.05 29.60 -3.06
C ILE A 2 -1.22 29.74 -4.05
N ALA A 3 -2.07 28.72 -4.18
CA ALA A 3 -3.32 28.77 -4.93
C ALA A 3 -4.31 27.73 -4.36
N ASN A 4 -5.61 27.94 -4.56
CA ASN A 4 -6.67 26.97 -4.34
C ASN A 4 -7.53 26.81 -5.61
N GLN A 5 -8.53 25.91 -5.57
CA GLN A 5 -9.38 25.62 -6.73
C GLN A 5 -10.09 26.86 -7.31
N PHE A 6 -10.40 27.88 -6.52
CA PHE A 6 -11.06 29.10 -6.98
C PHE A 6 -10.11 30.06 -7.70
N ASP A 7 -8.80 29.95 -7.48
CA ASP A 7 -7.80 30.84 -8.06
C ASP A 7 -7.49 30.51 -9.53
N LEU A 8 -7.66 29.24 -9.92
CA LEU A 8 -7.19 28.71 -11.22
C LEU A 8 -8.30 28.17 -12.13
N GLY A 9 -9.56 28.56 -11.91
CA GLY A 9 -10.67 28.21 -12.81
C GLY A 9 -11.61 27.11 -12.31
N GLY A 10 -11.51 26.70 -11.05
CA GLY A 10 -12.45 25.80 -10.38
C GLY A 10 -11.86 24.43 -10.07
N SER A 11 -12.69 23.61 -9.40
CA SER A 11 -12.41 22.19 -9.16
C SER A 11 -12.14 21.48 -10.50
N TRP A 12 -11.23 20.51 -10.51
CA TRP A 12 -10.82 19.75 -11.71
C TRP A 12 -9.96 20.50 -12.73
N THR A 13 -9.45 21.69 -12.39
CA THR A 13 -8.42 22.33 -13.21
C THR A 13 -7.12 21.52 -13.15
N SER A 14 -6.65 21.05 -14.30
CA SER A 14 -5.30 20.47 -14.44
C SER A 14 -4.29 21.59 -14.64
N ILE A 15 -3.18 21.54 -13.90
CA ILE A 15 -2.02 22.43 -14.09
C ILE A 15 -0.97 21.62 -14.85
N TYR A 16 -0.61 22.05 -16.05
CA TYR A 16 0.34 21.34 -16.91
C TYR A 16 1.76 21.87 -16.73
N LYS A 17 1.93 23.18 -16.53
CA LYS A 17 3.25 23.80 -16.32
C LYS A 17 3.18 25.00 -15.39
N LEU A 18 4.23 25.16 -14.59
CA LEU A 18 4.51 26.36 -13.81
C LEU A 18 5.81 26.99 -14.32
N MET A 19 5.80 28.31 -14.54
CA MET A 19 6.98 29.04 -15.01
C MET A 19 7.15 30.35 -14.28
N MET A 20 8.37 30.60 -13.79
CA MET A 20 8.76 31.86 -13.16
C MET A 20 9.57 32.71 -14.14
N LEU A 21 9.38 34.02 -14.10
CA LEU A 21 10.26 34.93 -14.84
C LEU A 21 11.60 35.07 -14.11
N PRO A 22 12.75 34.77 -14.74
CA PRO A 22 14.05 34.78 -14.07
C PRO A 22 14.40 36.13 -13.41
N ASP A 23 14.07 37.23 -14.09
CA ASP A 23 14.37 38.59 -13.62
C ASP A 23 13.25 39.16 -12.72
N TYR A 24 12.13 38.45 -12.58
CA TYR A 24 11.00 38.81 -11.72
C TYR A 24 10.51 37.56 -10.98
N SER A 25 11.30 37.10 -10.00
CA SER A 25 11.05 35.85 -9.26
C SER A 25 9.71 35.79 -8.52
N ASP A 26 9.06 36.94 -8.33
CA ASP A 26 7.73 37.03 -7.70
C ASP A 26 6.60 36.78 -8.72
N VAL A 27 6.90 36.76 -10.02
CA VAL A 27 5.95 36.50 -11.09
C VAL A 27 5.94 35.01 -11.42
N LEU A 28 4.79 34.39 -11.23
CA LEU A 28 4.55 32.97 -11.53
C LEU A 28 3.38 32.84 -12.52
N PHE A 29 3.59 32.03 -13.54
CA PHE A 29 2.56 31.61 -14.49
C PHE A 29 2.16 30.16 -14.24
N ALA A 30 0.89 29.85 -14.50
CA ALA A 30 0.35 28.50 -14.56
C ALA A 30 -0.36 28.30 -15.91
N ALA A 31 0.12 27.34 -16.70
CA ALA A 31 -0.58 26.82 -17.88
C ALA A 31 -1.55 25.73 -17.43
N THR A 32 -2.84 25.86 -17.77
CA THR A 32 -3.91 25.04 -17.19
C THR A 32 -4.93 24.58 -18.22
N SER A 33 -5.79 23.64 -17.84
CA SER A 33 -6.95 23.22 -18.64
C SER A 33 -7.96 24.33 -18.93
N HIS A 34 -7.89 25.45 -18.23
CA HIS A 34 -8.80 26.58 -18.38
C HIS A 34 -8.16 27.84 -18.94
N GLY A 35 -6.84 27.89 -19.18
CA GLY A 35 -6.16 29.12 -19.58
C GLY A 35 -4.75 29.26 -19.03
N ILE A 36 -4.21 30.47 -19.22
CA ILE A 36 -2.98 30.91 -18.56
C ILE A 36 -3.38 31.78 -17.38
N PHE A 37 -2.89 31.44 -16.20
CA PHE A 37 -3.03 32.24 -14.99
C PHE A 37 -1.67 32.83 -14.61
N LYS A 38 -1.68 34.05 -14.08
CA LYS A 38 -0.51 34.78 -13.64
C LYS A 38 -0.74 35.32 -12.24
N THR A 39 0.25 35.17 -11.37
CA THR A 39 0.35 35.97 -10.14
C THR A 39 1.63 36.80 -10.16
N PRO A 40 1.58 38.12 -9.91
CA PRO A 40 2.78 38.95 -9.84
C PRO A 40 3.46 38.94 -8.46
N TYR A 41 2.91 38.21 -7.48
CA TYR A 41 3.39 38.20 -6.08
C TYR A 41 3.32 36.79 -5.45
N CYS A 42 3.88 35.78 -6.10
CA CYS A 42 3.79 34.37 -5.66
C CYS A 42 4.38 34.10 -4.26
N ASN A 43 5.21 35.01 -3.75
CA ASN A 43 5.82 34.95 -2.42
C ASN A 43 4.88 35.42 -1.28
N GLN A 44 3.74 36.02 -1.58
CA GLN A 44 2.78 36.48 -0.58
C GLN A 44 1.92 35.33 -0.04
N THR A 45 1.36 35.52 1.15
CA THR A 45 0.35 34.59 1.69
C THR A 45 -0.97 34.81 0.94
N ASN A 46 -1.49 33.75 0.31
CA ASN A 46 -2.71 33.78 -0.52
C ASN A 46 -2.62 34.82 -1.66
N PRO A 47 -1.67 34.64 -2.59
CA PRO A 47 -1.44 35.61 -3.66
C PRO A 47 -2.65 35.65 -4.60
N THR A 48 -2.92 36.82 -5.18
CA THR A 48 -3.99 36.97 -6.16
C THR A 48 -3.54 36.41 -7.52
N TRP A 49 -4.40 35.60 -8.12
CA TRP A 49 -4.21 35.06 -9.47
C TRP A 49 -5.13 35.77 -10.46
N ILE A 50 -4.60 36.01 -11.65
CA ILE A 50 -5.29 36.68 -12.75
C ILE A 50 -5.24 35.75 -13.95
N LYS A 51 -6.41 35.45 -14.52
CA LYS A 51 -6.48 34.77 -15.81
C LYS A 51 -6.07 35.75 -16.90
N VAL A 52 -4.99 35.44 -17.63
CA VAL A 52 -4.41 36.32 -18.67
C VAL A 52 -4.64 35.82 -20.10
N SER A 53 -5.00 34.54 -20.27
CA SER A 53 -5.42 33.96 -21.55
C SER A 53 -6.46 32.85 -21.32
N ASP A 54 -7.38 32.69 -22.28
CA ASP A 54 -8.36 31.60 -22.34
C ASP A 54 -7.80 30.38 -23.11
N GLY A 55 -8.51 29.25 -23.01
CA GLY A 55 -8.20 28.00 -23.72
C GLY A 55 -7.27 27.07 -22.94
N LEU A 56 -7.47 25.76 -23.08
CA LEU A 56 -6.59 24.75 -22.46
C LEU A 56 -5.16 25.02 -22.93
N THR A 57 -4.24 25.32 -22.01
CA THR A 57 -2.85 25.64 -22.32
C THR A 57 -1.95 24.57 -21.75
N TYR A 58 -1.20 23.89 -22.60
CA TYR A 58 -0.33 22.77 -22.21
C TYR A 58 1.02 23.27 -21.70
N ASP A 59 1.60 24.20 -22.43
CA ASP A 59 2.98 24.61 -22.26
C ASP A 59 3.14 26.12 -22.39
N ILE A 60 4.16 26.66 -21.72
CA ILE A 60 4.50 28.07 -21.72
C ILE A 60 6.01 28.25 -21.53
N GLU A 61 6.63 29.04 -22.39
CA GLU A 61 8.07 29.25 -22.44
C GLU A 61 8.46 30.73 -22.53
N LEU A 62 9.57 31.09 -21.87
CA LEU A 62 10.14 32.44 -21.97
C LEU A 62 11.15 32.48 -23.11
N LYS A 63 11.00 33.42 -24.04
CA LYS A 63 11.98 33.61 -25.11
C LYS A 63 13.37 33.89 -24.51
N PRO A 64 14.42 33.12 -24.87
CA PRO A 64 15.76 33.35 -24.35
C PRO A 64 16.25 34.78 -24.63
N GLY A 65 16.78 35.41 -23.59
CA GLY A 65 17.24 36.80 -23.62
C GLY A 65 16.14 37.88 -23.65
N SER A 66 14.87 37.50 -23.46
CA SER A 66 13.74 38.42 -23.30
C SER A 66 13.13 38.27 -21.91
N ASN A 67 12.59 39.37 -21.37
CA ASN A 67 11.79 39.36 -20.15
C ASN A 67 10.30 39.54 -20.41
N SER A 68 9.91 39.90 -21.63
CA SER A 68 8.53 40.25 -21.97
C SER A 68 7.91 39.35 -23.03
N THR A 69 8.73 38.57 -23.74
CA THR A 69 8.25 37.70 -24.83
C THR A 69 8.07 36.27 -24.35
N LEU A 70 6.83 35.79 -24.34
CA LEU A 70 6.48 34.43 -23.96
C LEU A 70 5.78 33.73 -25.12
N TYR A 71 6.00 32.43 -25.21
CA TYR A 71 5.30 31.53 -26.11
C TYR A 71 4.44 30.58 -25.28
N ALA A 72 3.31 30.13 -25.83
CA ALA A 72 2.48 29.11 -25.21
C ALA A 72 1.82 28.23 -26.26
N THR A 73 1.36 27.05 -25.87
CA THR A 73 0.53 26.18 -26.70
C THR A 73 -0.87 26.10 -26.10
N SER A 74 -1.87 26.60 -26.82
CA SER A 74 -3.25 26.70 -26.32
C SER A 74 -4.26 26.11 -27.31
N PHE A 75 -5.20 25.32 -26.82
CA PHE A 75 -6.35 24.84 -27.55
C PHE A 75 -7.48 25.87 -27.48
N ILE A 76 -7.70 26.59 -28.58
CA ILE A 76 -8.64 27.71 -28.68
C ILE A 76 -9.46 27.53 -29.96
N ASN A 77 -10.77 27.75 -29.87
CA ASN A 77 -11.70 27.67 -31.02
C ASN A 77 -11.65 26.32 -31.78
N GLY A 78 -11.38 25.22 -31.08
CA GLY A 78 -11.40 23.87 -31.67
C GLY A 78 -10.07 23.39 -32.26
N ALA A 79 -9.00 24.18 -32.16
CA ALA A 79 -7.67 23.79 -32.64
C ALA A 79 -6.58 24.20 -31.66
N TRP A 80 -5.46 23.47 -31.66
CA TRP A 80 -4.25 23.95 -30.98
C TRP A 80 -3.65 25.14 -31.72
N LYS A 81 -2.98 26.01 -30.98
CA LYS A 81 -2.31 27.21 -31.48
C LYS A 81 -1.04 27.46 -30.68
N VAL A 82 0.02 27.84 -31.38
CA VAL A 82 1.15 28.53 -30.78
C VAL A 82 0.77 29.99 -30.59
N MET A 83 0.71 30.40 -29.33
CA MET A 83 0.39 31.75 -28.89
C MET A 83 1.67 32.49 -28.52
N VAL A 84 1.66 33.81 -28.70
CA VAL A 84 2.75 34.70 -28.31
C VAL A 84 2.22 35.90 -27.53
N SER A 85 2.91 36.24 -26.45
CA SER A 85 2.80 37.53 -25.78
C SER A 85 4.14 38.25 -25.90
N THR A 86 4.12 39.55 -26.16
CA THR A 86 5.34 40.40 -26.20
C THR A 86 5.41 41.40 -25.05
N ASN A 87 4.44 41.34 -24.14
CA ASN A 87 4.27 42.27 -23.03
C ASN A 87 4.04 41.51 -21.72
N TYR A 88 5.03 40.74 -21.28
CA TYR A 88 5.08 40.09 -19.96
C TYR A 88 3.87 39.18 -19.67
N GLY A 89 3.22 38.63 -20.70
CA GLY A 89 2.07 37.76 -20.54
C GLY A 89 0.84 38.46 -19.93
N GLU A 90 0.75 39.79 -20.06
CA GLU A 90 -0.38 40.56 -19.55
C GLU A 90 -1.71 40.19 -20.21
N PHE A 91 -2.82 40.42 -19.50
CA PHE A 91 -4.16 40.21 -20.06
C PHE A 91 -4.35 40.97 -21.38
N GLY A 92 -4.85 40.29 -22.40
CA GLY A 92 -5.05 40.85 -23.74
C GLY A 92 -3.79 40.98 -24.61
N SER A 93 -2.62 40.54 -24.14
CA SER A 93 -1.37 40.56 -24.92
C SER A 93 -1.11 39.28 -25.72
N TRP A 94 -1.86 38.21 -25.45
CA TRP A 94 -1.72 36.92 -26.11
C TRP A 94 -2.39 36.92 -27.48
N ASN A 95 -1.61 36.64 -28.52
CA ASN A 95 -2.07 36.57 -29.90
C ASN A 95 -1.58 35.27 -30.55
N GLU A 96 -2.28 34.77 -31.56
CA GLU A 96 -1.77 33.67 -32.38
C GLU A 96 -0.44 34.10 -33.04
N LEU A 97 0.56 33.23 -33.00
CA LEU A 97 1.77 33.40 -33.81
C LEU A 97 1.36 33.40 -35.29
N THR A 98 1.93 34.31 -36.08
CA THR A 98 1.48 34.59 -37.47
C THR A 98 1.40 33.35 -38.36
N GLU A 99 2.31 32.40 -38.16
CA GLU A 99 2.32 31.10 -38.85
C GLU A 99 2.23 29.97 -37.82
N GLN A 100 1.40 28.96 -38.11
CA GLN A 100 1.16 27.80 -37.25
C GLN A 100 1.78 26.54 -37.88
N PRO A 101 2.26 25.56 -37.10
CA PRO A 101 2.80 24.31 -37.67
C PRO A 101 1.69 23.52 -38.36
N GLN A 102 1.99 22.81 -39.46
CA GLN A 102 0.92 22.18 -40.29
C GLN A 102 0.00 21.19 -39.54
N ILE A 103 0.49 20.59 -38.44
CA ILE A 103 -0.28 19.60 -37.68
C ILE A 103 -1.55 20.18 -37.03
N VAL A 104 -1.67 21.51 -36.85
CA VAL A 104 -2.83 22.15 -36.23
C VAL A 104 -4.02 22.42 -37.14
N GLU A 105 -3.98 21.91 -38.38
CA GLU A 105 -5.07 22.03 -39.35
C GLU A 105 -6.11 20.88 -39.26
N THR A 106 -5.97 19.94 -38.31
CA THR A 106 -6.87 18.79 -38.14
C THR A 106 -7.83 18.97 -36.93
N ASP A 107 -9.10 18.60 -37.13
CA ASP A 107 -10.23 18.90 -36.21
C ASP A 107 -10.27 18.08 -34.90
N ASP A 108 -9.32 17.16 -34.66
CA ASP A 108 -9.44 16.14 -33.59
C ASP A 108 -8.18 15.97 -32.72
N LEU A 109 -7.60 17.08 -32.26
CA LEU A 109 -6.42 17.06 -31.38
C LEU A 109 -6.72 17.30 -29.90
N ARG A 110 -7.98 17.14 -29.47
CA ARG A 110 -8.39 17.40 -28.07
C ARG A 110 -7.71 16.48 -27.05
N SER A 111 -7.10 15.39 -27.49
CA SER A 111 -6.62 14.31 -26.63
C SER A 111 -5.10 14.24 -26.44
N TYR A 112 -4.30 15.20 -26.95
CA TYR A 112 -2.84 15.05 -27.03
C TYR A 112 -2.02 16.26 -26.55
N SER A 113 -0.78 15.98 -26.13
CA SER A 113 0.20 16.99 -25.72
C SER A 113 0.75 17.76 -26.91
N PHE A 114 0.81 19.08 -26.76
CA PHE A 114 1.54 19.96 -27.66
C PHE A 114 2.46 20.81 -26.79
N THR A 115 3.75 20.46 -26.81
CA THR A 115 4.80 21.12 -26.03
C THR A 115 5.74 21.91 -26.93
N ILE A 116 6.34 22.95 -26.38
CA ILE A 116 7.28 23.85 -27.05
C ILE A 116 8.54 23.98 -26.21
N GLU A 117 9.66 24.15 -26.90
CA GLU A 117 10.95 24.35 -26.25
C GLU A 117 11.68 25.53 -26.88
N VAL A 118 12.58 26.13 -26.11
CA VAL A 118 13.42 27.26 -26.53
C VAL A 118 14.89 26.95 -26.25
N SER A 119 15.81 27.61 -26.96
CA SER A 119 17.24 27.42 -26.74
C SER A 119 17.99 28.73 -26.54
N LYS A 120 18.76 28.83 -25.45
CA LYS A 120 19.68 29.96 -25.23
C LYS A 120 20.80 30.02 -26.28
N ALA A 121 21.24 28.87 -26.81
CA ALA A 121 22.22 28.82 -27.89
C ALA A 121 21.62 29.30 -29.23
N LYS A 122 20.28 29.25 -29.38
CA LYS A 122 19.57 29.67 -30.58
C LYS A 122 18.33 30.54 -30.29
N PRO A 123 18.46 31.76 -29.72
CA PRO A 123 17.33 32.56 -29.19
C PRO A 123 16.28 33.06 -30.20
N GLY A 124 16.54 32.89 -31.50
CA GLY A 124 15.60 33.22 -32.59
C GLY A 124 14.71 32.06 -32.98
N TYR A 125 14.90 30.88 -32.40
CA TYR A 125 14.20 29.65 -32.77
C TYR A 125 13.19 29.24 -31.70
N LEU A 126 12.09 28.64 -32.16
CA LEU A 126 11.11 27.97 -31.33
C LEU A 126 10.93 26.54 -31.87
N TYR A 127 10.86 25.57 -30.96
CA TYR A 127 10.77 24.15 -31.27
C TYR A 127 9.42 23.65 -30.77
N CYS A 128 8.83 22.69 -31.47
CA CYS A 128 7.50 22.18 -31.20
C CYS A 128 7.50 20.66 -31.33
N LEU A 129 6.96 19.98 -30.32
CA LEU A 129 6.62 18.57 -30.37
C LEU A 129 5.10 18.44 -30.22
N ALA A 130 4.47 17.97 -31.27
CA ALA A 130 3.02 17.79 -31.33
C ALA A 130 2.69 16.31 -31.53
N ASN A 131 1.91 15.77 -30.59
CA ASN A 131 1.49 14.38 -30.61
C ASN A 131 0.06 14.27 -31.15
N ASP A 132 -0.22 13.20 -31.90
CA ASP A 132 -1.56 12.72 -32.25
C ASP A 132 -1.75 11.28 -31.74
N ASP A 133 -2.89 10.66 -32.05
CA ASP A 133 -3.24 9.27 -31.64
C ASP A 133 -2.13 8.26 -31.90
N TYR A 134 -1.36 8.47 -32.97
CA TYR A 134 -0.44 7.47 -33.47
C TYR A 134 0.96 8.01 -33.68
N HIS A 135 1.18 9.33 -33.71
CA HIS A 135 2.44 9.94 -34.15
C HIS A 135 2.90 11.08 -33.24
N ALA A 136 4.21 11.20 -33.06
CA ALA A 136 4.85 12.42 -32.55
C ALA A 136 5.56 13.14 -33.69
N ASN A 137 5.31 14.44 -33.83
CA ASN A 137 5.83 15.27 -34.92
C ASN A 137 6.67 16.42 -34.38
N LEU A 138 7.94 16.47 -34.80
CA LEU A 138 8.91 17.49 -34.38
C LEU A 138 9.05 18.58 -35.45
N TYR A 139 8.85 19.82 -35.02
CA TYR A 139 8.96 21.02 -35.85
C TYR A 139 9.89 22.06 -35.21
N TYR A 140 10.41 22.97 -36.03
CA TYR A 140 11.04 24.21 -35.57
C TYR A 140 10.72 25.38 -36.50
N ILE A 141 10.79 26.60 -35.98
CA ILE A 141 10.64 27.85 -36.73
C ILE A 141 11.79 28.79 -36.40
N ASP A 142 12.34 29.45 -37.42
CA ASP A 142 13.26 30.58 -37.25
C ASP A 142 12.46 31.88 -37.34
N LEU A 143 12.23 32.51 -36.19
CA LEU A 143 11.48 33.76 -36.05
C LEU A 143 12.29 34.99 -36.51
N GLY A 144 13.61 34.83 -36.77
CA GLY A 144 14.49 35.90 -37.22
C GLY A 144 14.64 36.01 -38.75
N SER A 145 14.23 34.99 -39.52
CA SER A 145 14.42 34.95 -40.97
C SER A 145 13.12 34.79 -41.76
N SER A 146 12.62 33.56 -41.89
CA SER A 146 11.51 33.20 -42.78
C SER A 146 10.16 33.15 -42.07
N GLY A 147 10.13 32.88 -40.76
CA GLY A 147 8.89 32.64 -40.03
C GLY A 147 8.13 31.39 -40.48
N ILE A 148 8.78 30.48 -41.20
CA ILE A 148 8.16 29.25 -41.71
C ILE A 148 8.50 28.08 -40.76
N TRP A 149 7.48 27.31 -40.37
CA TRP A 149 7.68 26.05 -39.65
C TRP A 149 8.28 24.99 -40.56
N ASN A 150 9.41 24.42 -40.13
CA ASN A 150 10.09 23.32 -40.79
C ASN A 150 9.84 22.04 -40.01
N GLN A 151 9.40 21.00 -40.70
CA GLN A 151 9.26 19.67 -40.13
C GLN A 151 10.61 18.96 -40.14
N VAL A 152 11.07 18.50 -38.97
CA VAL A 152 12.34 17.76 -38.85
C VAL A 152 12.13 16.31 -39.29
N ASN A 153 10.95 15.73 -39.03
CA ASN A 153 10.61 14.37 -39.43
C ASN A 153 9.08 14.15 -39.48
N THR A 154 8.62 13.32 -40.42
CA THR A 154 7.19 13.18 -40.83
C THR A 154 6.51 11.88 -40.41
N THR A 155 7.22 10.88 -39.89
CA THR A 155 6.62 9.59 -39.51
C THR A 155 7.48 8.93 -38.46
N LEU A 156 7.65 9.58 -37.32
CA LEU A 156 8.65 9.08 -36.42
C LEU A 156 8.21 7.77 -35.75
N PHE A 157 6.97 7.65 -35.29
CA PHE A 157 6.63 6.62 -34.33
C PHE A 157 5.19 6.17 -34.50
N SER A 158 4.92 4.87 -34.39
CA SER A 158 3.59 4.39 -34.03
C SER A 158 3.56 4.36 -32.51
N VAL A 159 2.76 5.22 -31.89
CA VAL A 159 2.50 5.14 -30.45
C VAL A 159 1.66 3.89 -30.25
N THR A 160 2.31 2.78 -29.89
CA THR A 160 1.61 1.52 -29.60
C THR A 160 1.21 1.41 -28.14
N MET A 161 1.90 2.13 -27.23
CA MET A 161 1.70 2.07 -25.77
C MET A 161 2.42 3.23 -25.05
N GLY A 162 1.86 3.78 -23.97
CA GLY A 162 2.51 4.82 -23.15
C GLY A 162 2.36 6.25 -23.70
N SER A 163 2.48 7.24 -22.81
CA SER A 163 2.25 8.67 -23.12
C SER A 163 3.52 9.50 -23.32
N GLY A 164 4.72 8.95 -23.14
CA GLY A 164 5.96 9.70 -22.87
C GLY A 164 6.16 10.94 -23.73
N GLN A 165 6.35 12.10 -23.08
CA GLN A 165 6.30 13.44 -23.71
C GLN A 165 7.56 14.28 -23.52
N GLY A 166 8.62 13.70 -22.97
CA GLY A 166 9.87 14.39 -22.74
C GLY A 166 10.42 15.05 -23.99
N PHE A 167 10.74 16.34 -23.86
CA PHE A 167 11.18 17.18 -24.95
C PHE A 167 12.24 18.15 -24.43
N GLY A 168 13.46 18.04 -24.95
CA GLY A 168 14.57 18.88 -24.52
C GLY A 168 15.47 19.30 -25.67
N VAL A 169 15.90 20.56 -25.65
CA VAL A 169 16.76 21.16 -26.69
C VAL A 169 18.09 21.60 -26.08
N ASP A 170 19.20 21.39 -26.80
CA ASP A 170 20.52 21.89 -26.40
C ASP A 170 20.48 23.40 -26.10
N GLN A 171 20.99 23.77 -24.92
CA GLN A 171 21.00 25.15 -24.43
C GLN A 171 22.33 25.88 -24.67
N VAL A 172 23.38 25.17 -25.10
CA VAL A 172 24.76 25.66 -24.94
C VAL A 172 25.51 25.81 -26.26
N TYR A 173 25.49 24.81 -27.13
CA TYR A 173 26.39 24.79 -28.28
C TYR A 173 25.79 25.51 -29.49
N ASN A 174 24.69 25.00 -30.03
CA ASN A 174 24.04 25.58 -31.20
C ASN A 174 22.51 25.41 -31.21
N GLY A 175 21.93 24.70 -30.23
CA GLY A 175 20.50 24.42 -30.16
C GLY A 175 20.00 23.55 -31.31
N GLU A 176 20.87 22.80 -31.97
CA GLU A 176 20.46 21.94 -33.09
C GLU A 176 20.14 20.52 -32.66
N ASP A 177 20.66 20.11 -31.51
CA ASP A 177 20.41 18.80 -30.92
C ASP A 177 19.15 18.83 -30.04
N VAL A 178 18.25 17.89 -30.31
CA VAL A 178 16.94 17.78 -29.66
C VAL A 178 16.73 16.33 -29.23
N LEU A 179 16.37 16.13 -27.97
CA LEU A 179 15.91 14.85 -27.45
C LEU A 179 14.38 14.88 -27.32
N VAL A 180 13.73 13.84 -27.83
CA VAL A 180 12.28 13.65 -27.71
C VAL A 180 12.00 12.23 -27.26
N SER A 181 11.01 12.06 -26.40
CA SER A 181 10.38 10.77 -26.15
C SER A 181 9.04 10.64 -26.86
N TYR A 182 8.60 9.41 -26.99
CA TYR A 182 7.35 9.00 -27.60
C TYR A 182 7.05 7.59 -27.15
N SER A 183 5.80 7.27 -26.80
CA SER A 183 5.48 5.91 -26.31
C SER A 183 6.41 5.55 -25.14
N ILE A 184 7.14 4.43 -25.25
CA ILE A 184 8.15 3.96 -24.30
C ILE A 184 9.58 4.20 -24.79
N TYR A 185 9.78 5.15 -25.70
CA TYR A 185 11.03 5.33 -26.39
C TYR A 185 11.51 6.79 -26.35
N MET A 186 12.80 6.99 -26.63
CA MET A 186 13.49 8.27 -26.69
C MET A 186 14.48 8.25 -27.84
N ARG A 187 14.63 9.38 -28.54
CA ARG A 187 15.59 9.57 -29.64
C ARG A 187 16.17 10.97 -29.65
N LYS A 188 17.39 11.07 -30.19
CA LYS A 188 18.07 12.33 -30.48
C LYS A 188 17.97 12.67 -31.96
N PHE A 189 17.63 13.92 -32.26
CA PHE A 189 17.58 14.53 -33.57
C PHE A 189 18.53 15.70 -33.66
N ASN A 190 19.05 15.94 -34.86
CA ASN A 190 19.68 17.19 -35.21
C ASN A 190 18.81 17.92 -36.25
N ILE A 191 18.39 19.16 -35.97
CA ILE A 191 17.39 19.84 -36.81
C ILE A 191 17.93 20.28 -38.19
N THR A 192 19.25 20.41 -38.36
CA THR A 192 19.90 20.85 -39.61
C THR A 192 20.38 19.68 -40.46
N THR A 193 20.69 18.56 -39.81
CA THR A 193 20.99 17.26 -40.44
C THR A 193 20.06 16.22 -39.83
N PRO A 194 18.82 16.07 -40.31
CA PRO A 194 17.79 15.23 -39.69
C PRO A 194 18.08 13.72 -39.85
N SER A 195 19.18 13.26 -39.29
CA SER A 195 19.51 11.87 -39.00
C SER A 195 19.27 11.62 -37.52
N SER A 196 18.58 10.53 -37.18
CA SER A 196 18.47 10.10 -35.79
C SER A 196 19.82 9.60 -35.28
N GLY A 197 20.34 10.21 -34.21
CA GLY A 197 21.50 9.71 -33.48
C GLY A 197 21.16 8.44 -32.68
N THR A 198 22.18 7.68 -32.28
CA THR A 198 21.98 6.56 -31.33
C THR A 198 21.93 7.13 -29.91
N THR A 199 20.79 6.93 -29.23
CA THR A 199 20.64 7.17 -27.79
C THR A 199 20.42 5.84 -27.09
N LYS A 200 20.88 5.72 -25.85
CA LYS A 200 20.41 4.67 -24.95
C LYS A 200 19.25 5.21 -24.13
N TYR A 201 18.30 4.34 -23.84
CA TYR A 201 17.21 4.65 -22.92
C TYR A 201 17.79 4.86 -21.51
N PRO A 202 17.12 5.69 -20.68
CA PRO A 202 17.27 5.60 -19.24
C PRO A 202 16.96 4.18 -18.76
N HIS A 203 17.26 3.86 -17.51
CA HIS A 203 16.94 2.55 -16.95
C HIS A 203 15.43 2.23 -17.04
N HIS A 204 14.58 3.26 -16.97
CA HIS A 204 13.15 3.16 -17.25
C HIS A 204 12.78 3.76 -18.63
N VAL A 205 11.82 3.14 -19.32
CA VAL A 205 11.49 3.44 -20.73
C VAL A 205 10.42 4.52 -20.93
N ASP A 206 9.51 4.70 -19.98
CA ASP A 206 8.52 5.80 -19.99
C ASP A 206 9.17 7.10 -19.54
N VAL A 207 9.62 7.91 -20.50
CA VAL A 207 10.25 9.22 -20.27
C VAL A 207 9.19 10.31 -20.40
N GLU A 208 8.99 11.09 -19.35
CA GLU A 208 7.94 12.12 -19.27
C GLU A 208 8.49 13.54 -19.44
N ASP A 209 9.76 13.77 -19.12
CA ASP A 209 10.40 15.07 -19.28
C ASP A 209 11.91 14.93 -19.60
N ILE A 210 12.46 15.86 -20.38
CA ILE A 210 13.89 15.90 -20.74
C ILE A 210 14.39 17.33 -20.68
N ILE A 211 15.37 17.61 -19.81
CA ILE A 211 15.92 18.95 -19.63
C ILE A 211 17.43 18.94 -19.88
N TYR A 212 17.90 19.79 -20.80
CA TYR A 212 19.33 20.05 -20.98
C TYR A 212 19.85 21.02 -19.93
N HIS A 213 21.07 20.79 -19.44
CA HIS A 213 21.70 21.72 -18.51
C HIS A 213 22.04 23.04 -19.23
N PRO A 214 21.71 24.20 -18.62
CA PRO A 214 21.79 25.51 -19.29
C PRO A 214 23.23 25.99 -19.62
N TYR A 215 24.25 25.29 -19.11
CA TYR A 215 25.67 25.63 -19.29
C TYR A 215 26.56 24.43 -19.67
N ASN A 216 26.00 23.24 -19.79
CA ASN A 216 26.76 22.03 -20.16
C ASN A 216 25.93 21.16 -21.11
N SER A 217 26.26 21.16 -22.41
CA SER A 217 25.52 20.39 -23.43
C SER A 217 25.58 18.88 -23.23
N ASP A 218 26.58 18.38 -22.50
CA ASP A 218 26.72 16.95 -22.23
C ASP A 218 25.85 16.50 -21.04
N GLU A 219 25.41 17.43 -20.20
CA GLU A 219 24.55 17.13 -19.06
C GLU A 219 23.07 17.27 -19.43
N VAL A 220 22.36 16.15 -19.39
CA VAL A 220 20.92 16.06 -19.66
C VAL A 220 20.25 15.32 -18.52
N TRP A 221 19.07 15.76 -18.12
CA TRP A 221 18.24 15.09 -17.12
C TRP A 221 16.98 14.56 -17.78
N ALA A 222 16.55 13.36 -17.37
CA ALA A 222 15.30 12.76 -17.79
C ALA A 222 14.46 12.40 -16.56
N CYS A 223 13.18 12.71 -16.62
CA CYS A 223 12.17 12.23 -15.69
C CYS A 223 11.47 11.03 -16.31
N THR A 224 11.34 9.95 -15.56
CA THR A 224 10.69 8.72 -15.98
C THR A 224 9.68 8.27 -14.92
N HIS A 225 8.84 7.28 -15.24
CA HIS A 225 7.98 6.66 -14.23
C HIS A 225 8.76 6.07 -13.03
N GLY A 226 10.02 5.66 -13.24
CA GLY A 226 10.92 5.15 -12.20
C GLY A 226 11.74 6.22 -11.46
N GLY A 227 11.53 7.52 -11.75
CA GLY A 227 12.19 8.63 -11.06
C GLY A 227 12.99 9.54 -11.98
N VAL A 228 14.19 9.96 -11.56
CA VAL A 228 15.04 10.89 -12.32
C VAL A 228 16.40 10.29 -12.63
N GLU A 229 16.89 10.53 -13.84
CA GLU A 229 18.18 10.05 -14.32
C GLU A 229 18.98 11.18 -14.97
N LYS A 230 20.30 11.08 -14.89
CA LYS A 230 21.24 12.06 -15.42
C LYS A 230 22.17 11.43 -16.46
N SER A 231 22.31 12.08 -17.60
CA SER A 231 23.38 11.83 -18.57
C SER A 231 24.52 12.84 -18.40
N THR A 232 25.74 12.42 -18.74
CA THR A 232 26.94 13.28 -18.80
C THR A 232 27.64 13.20 -20.16
N ASP A 233 26.95 12.68 -21.17
CA ASP A 233 27.45 12.46 -22.54
C ASP A 233 26.36 12.75 -23.59
N GLY A 234 25.45 13.68 -23.28
CA GLY A 234 24.44 14.19 -24.22
C GLY A 234 23.34 13.17 -24.56
N GLY A 235 22.98 12.29 -23.61
CA GLY A 235 21.93 11.29 -23.75
C GLY A 235 22.40 9.93 -24.28
N THR A 236 23.71 9.66 -24.28
CA THR A 236 24.28 8.39 -24.77
C THR A 236 24.31 7.32 -23.67
N SER A 237 24.42 7.74 -22.40
CA SER A 237 24.28 6.90 -21.20
C SER A 237 23.59 7.66 -20.06
N TRP A 238 23.02 6.93 -19.11
CA TRP A 238 22.21 7.45 -18.01
C TRP A 238 22.66 6.89 -16.66
N ILE A 239 22.56 7.74 -15.63
CA ILE A 239 22.91 7.47 -14.25
C ILE A 239 21.68 7.75 -13.40
N ALA A 240 21.20 6.73 -12.69
CA ALA A 240 20.10 6.86 -11.74
C ALA A 240 20.36 7.93 -10.67
N LYS A 241 19.37 8.78 -10.42
CA LYS A 241 19.38 9.86 -9.42
C LYS A 241 18.17 9.84 -8.47
N TYR A 242 17.50 8.70 -8.38
CA TYR A 242 16.30 8.51 -7.55
C TYR A 242 16.56 7.85 -6.18
N ASN A 243 17.81 7.49 -5.86
CA ASN A 243 18.15 6.96 -4.54
C ASN A 243 17.81 7.99 -3.44
N GLY A 244 16.98 7.57 -2.47
CA GLY A 244 16.54 8.42 -1.36
C GLY A 244 15.38 9.37 -1.69
N LEU A 245 14.84 9.37 -2.91
CA LEU A 245 13.68 10.19 -3.27
C LEU A 245 12.33 9.55 -2.90
N SER A 246 12.34 8.24 -2.62
CA SER A 246 11.14 7.44 -2.32
C SER A 246 10.04 7.61 -3.37
N VAL A 247 10.37 7.48 -4.67
CA VAL A 247 9.44 7.74 -5.79
C VAL A 247 8.73 6.50 -6.33
N ALA A 248 8.94 5.33 -5.71
CA ALA A 248 8.34 4.08 -6.18
C ALA A 248 6.80 4.13 -6.09
N ASN A 249 6.13 3.72 -7.17
CA ASN A 249 4.69 3.64 -7.27
C ASN A 249 4.19 2.28 -6.76
N VAL A 250 4.07 2.13 -5.44
CA VAL A 250 3.60 0.86 -4.86
C VAL A 250 2.10 0.71 -5.09
N GLU A 251 1.71 -0.22 -5.95
CA GLU A 251 0.30 -0.56 -6.22
C GLU A 251 -0.21 -1.70 -5.36
N LYS A 252 0.68 -2.64 -5.02
CA LYS A 252 0.42 -3.82 -4.20
C LYS A 252 1.61 -4.09 -3.30
N MET A 253 1.36 -4.75 -2.17
CA MET A 253 2.41 -5.13 -1.22
C MET A 253 2.10 -6.49 -0.62
N ALA A 254 3.11 -7.16 -0.08
CA ALA A 254 2.96 -8.28 0.83
C ALA A 254 4.13 -8.24 1.82
N THR A 255 3.84 -8.47 3.09
CA THR A 255 4.83 -8.49 4.17
C THR A 255 4.80 -9.85 4.83
N SER A 256 5.97 -10.35 5.20
CA SER A 256 6.06 -11.59 5.96
C SER A 256 5.55 -11.37 7.38
N VAL A 257 4.68 -12.28 7.85
CA VAL A 257 4.11 -12.23 9.21
C VAL A 257 5.17 -12.59 10.25
N THR A 258 6.03 -13.56 9.95
CA THR A 258 6.98 -14.16 10.90
C THR A 258 8.41 -13.62 10.77
N ASP A 259 8.82 -13.21 9.57
CA ASP A 259 10.16 -12.70 9.24
C ASP A 259 10.05 -11.24 8.72
N PRO A 260 9.92 -10.22 9.59
CA PRO A 260 9.52 -8.87 9.22
C PRO A 260 10.48 -8.16 8.24
N GLU A 261 11.73 -8.60 8.06
CA GLU A 261 12.66 -8.05 7.07
C GLU A 261 12.21 -8.26 5.62
N TYR A 262 11.32 -9.24 5.37
CA TYR A 262 10.85 -9.57 4.03
C TYR A 262 9.60 -8.77 3.67
N VAL A 263 9.76 -7.88 2.68
CA VAL A 263 8.67 -7.11 2.08
C VAL A 263 8.76 -7.21 0.56
N MET A 264 7.64 -7.57 -0.06
CA MET A 264 7.46 -7.57 -1.50
C MET A 264 6.52 -6.45 -1.91
N VAL A 265 6.85 -5.79 -3.03
CA VAL A 265 6.03 -4.74 -3.64
C VAL A 265 5.77 -5.07 -5.10
N GLY A 266 4.53 -4.85 -5.53
CA GLY A 266 4.17 -4.70 -6.93
C GLY A 266 4.19 -3.21 -7.27
N LEU A 267 5.08 -2.80 -8.16
CA LEU A 267 5.22 -1.42 -8.58
C LEU A 267 4.60 -1.17 -9.95
N TYR A 268 3.91 -0.04 -10.11
CA TYR A 268 3.46 0.44 -11.41
C TYR A 268 4.69 0.68 -12.30
N HIS A 269 4.77 0.01 -13.46
CA HIS A 269 5.87 0.04 -14.44
C HIS A 269 7.25 -0.51 -14.00
N ASP A 270 7.54 -0.62 -12.70
CA ASP A 270 8.86 -1.05 -12.17
C ASP A 270 8.91 -2.52 -11.70
N GLY A 271 7.85 -3.28 -11.94
CA GLY A 271 7.76 -4.73 -11.71
C GLY A 271 7.60 -5.13 -10.25
N THR A 272 7.65 -6.44 -9.99
CA THR A 272 7.68 -6.94 -8.61
C THR A 272 9.09 -6.85 -8.05
N GLN A 273 9.23 -6.31 -6.85
CA GLN A 273 10.51 -6.22 -6.14
C GLN A 273 10.38 -6.78 -4.72
N ILE A 274 11.50 -7.25 -4.17
CA ILE A 274 11.61 -7.73 -2.79
C ILE A 274 12.75 -7.02 -2.08
N THR A 275 12.56 -6.70 -0.81
CA THR A 275 13.64 -6.36 0.12
C THR A 275 13.71 -7.42 1.21
N ARG A 276 14.93 -7.64 1.70
CA ARG A 276 15.29 -8.52 2.82
C ARG A 276 16.00 -7.74 3.93
N THR A 277 15.89 -6.42 3.86
CA THR A 277 16.60 -5.52 4.77
C THR A 277 15.62 -5.06 5.83
N ASP A 278 15.94 -5.35 7.10
CA ASP A 278 15.21 -4.83 8.25
C ASP A 278 14.94 -3.33 8.10
N TYR A 279 13.68 -2.94 8.29
CA TYR A 279 13.33 -1.54 8.33
C TYR A 279 13.98 -0.86 9.55
N GLY A 280 14.53 0.33 9.37
CA GLY A 280 15.20 1.06 10.43
C GLY A 280 15.22 2.57 10.21
N ILE A 281 15.55 3.34 11.25
CA ILE A 281 15.79 4.78 11.10
C ILE A 281 17.01 4.96 10.18
N ALA A 282 16.85 5.76 9.12
CA ALA A 282 17.79 5.85 7.99
C ALA A 282 17.88 4.55 7.15
N TRP A 283 16.73 3.91 6.92
CA TRP A 283 16.62 2.74 6.07
C TRP A 283 17.23 2.97 4.69
N SER A 284 18.14 2.09 4.30
CA SER A 284 18.72 2.03 2.95
C SER A 284 18.52 0.60 2.42
N PRO A 285 17.28 0.24 2.05
CA PRO A 285 16.97 -1.11 1.63
C PRO A 285 17.67 -1.49 0.33
N GLU A 286 18.12 -2.73 0.28
CA GLU A 286 18.47 -3.39 -0.97
C GLU A 286 17.20 -3.99 -1.58
N TRP A 287 16.76 -3.43 -2.72
CA TRP A 287 15.63 -3.94 -3.48
C TRP A 287 16.11 -4.80 -4.64
N GLU A 288 15.63 -6.04 -4.70
CA GLU A 288 15.87 -6.96 -5.81
C GLU A 288 14.63 -7.05 -6.70
N ARG A 289 14.82 -6.86 -8.02
CA ARG A 289 13.77 -7.09 -9.01
C ARG A 289 13.51 -8.58 -9.21
N ILE A 290 12.26 -9.01 -9.03
CA ILE A 290 11.81 -10.39 -9.25
C ILE A 290 11.23 -10.57 -10.64
N LEU A 291 10.29 -9.70 -11.03
CA LEU A 291 9.64 -9.68 -12.35
C LEU A 291 9.71 -8.28 -12.96
N GLY A 292 9.58 -8.20 -14.29
CA GLY A 292 9.48 -6.93 -15.02
C GLY A 292 8.05 -6.52 -15.37
N GLY A 293 7.89 -5.49 -16.21
CA GLY A 293 6.57 -4.90 -16.53
C GLY A 293 5.93 -4.26 -15.30
N ASP A 294 4.60 -4.23 -15.24
CA ASP A 294 3.88 -3.80 -14.04
C ASP A 294 3.86 -4.89 -12.98
N GLY A 295 4.31 -4.53 -11.78
CA GLY A 295 4.28 -5.38 -10.60
C GLY A 295 2.87 -5.43 -10.05
N MET A 296 2.23 -6.58 -10.20
CA MET A 296 0.85 -6.83 -9.79
C MET A 296 0.84 -7.36 -8.35
N ARG A 297 -0.03 -8.30 -7.97
CA ARG A 297 -0.12 -8.86 -6.63
C ARG A 297 1.10 -9.73 -6.23
N PRO A 298 1.98 -9.31 -5.30
CA PRO A 298 2.86 -10.26 -4.61
C PRO A 298 2.09 -10.95 -3.49
N LEU A 299 2.55 -12.14 -3.09
CA LEU A 299 2.02 -12.91 -1.96
C LEU A 299 3.18 -13.53 -1.19
N ILE A 300 3.12 -13.43 0.14
CA ILE A 300 3.98 -14.17 1.06
C ILE A 300 3.07 -15.07 1.90
N ASP A 301 3.43 -16.34 2.00
CA ASP A 301 2.69 -17.32 2.81
C ASP A 301 2.68 -16.88 4.29
N PRO A 302 1.50 -16.77 4.93
CA PRO A 302 1.38 -16.24 6.28
C PRO A 302 1.94 -17.18 7.37
N ILE A 303 2.24 -18.44 7.06
CA ILE A 303 2.79 -19.43 8.00
C ILE A 303 4.27 -19.72 7.69
N ASN A 304 4.60 -19.92 6.41
CA ASN A 304 5.97 -20.23 5.98
C ASN A 304 6.47 -19.23 4.93
N PRO A 305 7.12 -18.12 5.33
CA PRO A 305 7.47 -17.04 4.42
C PRO A 305 8.46 -17.43 3.33
N LYS A 306 9.09 -18.61 3.40
CA LYS A 306 9.86 -19.19 2.27
C LYS A 306 9.04 -19.36 1.01
N ASN A 307 7.74 -19.63 1.16
CA ASN A 307 6.80 -19.79 0.08
C ASN A 307 6.29 -18.40 -0.34
N MET A 308 6.66 -17.97 -1.53
CA MET A 308 6.29 -16.64 -2.03
C MET A 308 5.89 -16.69 -3.49
N TRP A 309 4.98 -15.80 -3.87
CA TRP A 309 4.60 -15.56 -5.26
C TRP A 309 4.83 -14.11 -5.64
N ALA A 310 5.45 -13.91 -6.80
CA ALA A 310 5.52 -12.64 -7.49
C ALA A 310 4.60 -12.70 -8.72
N SER A 311 4.03 -11.57 -9.10
CA SER A 311 3.25 -11.50 -10.33
C SER A 311 3.48 -10.22 -11.12
N ALA A 312 3.28 -10.32 -12.43
CA ALA A 312 3.34 -9.20 -13.35
C ALA A 312 2.15 -9.23 -14.33
N GLN A 313 1.97 -8.14 -15.07
CA GLN A 313 0.91 -8.00 -16.06
C GLN A 313 0.71 -9.24 -16.96
N HIS A 314 -0.54 -9.46 -17.39
CA HIS A 314 -0.96 -10.57 -18.25
C HIS A 314 -0.81 -11.97 -17.62
N GLY A 315 -0.91 -12.07 -16.29
CA GLY A 315 -0.88 -13.34 -15.56
C GLY A 315 0.46 -14.03 -15.53
N SER A 316 1.53 -13.25 -15.51
CA SER A 316 2.85 -13.78 -15.25
C SER A 316 2.99 -14.04 -13.76
N TRP A 317 3.31 -15.28 -13.37
CA TRP A 317 3.58 -15.63 -11.96
C TRP A 317 4.98 -16.27 -11.82
N ALA A 318 5.63 -16.00 -10.71
CA ALA A 318 6.84 -16.69 -10.30
C ALA A 318 6.68 -17.17 -8.85
N TYR A 319 7.18 -18.37 -8.58
CA TYR A 319 7.10 -19.02 -7.29
C TYR A 319 8.50 -19.33 -6.75
N SER A 320 8.64 -19.25 -5.43
CA SER A 320 9.82 -19.66 -4.69
C SER A 320 9.43 -20.40 -3.40
N THR A 321 10.31 -21.32 -2.98
CA THR A 321 10.28 -22.01 -1.68
C THR A 321 11.51 -21.67 -0.83
N ASP A 322 12.20 -20.58 -1.17
CA ASP A 322 13.50 -20.18 -0.63
C ASP A 322 13.69 -18.65 -0.65
N TYR A 323 12.65 -17.88 -0.33
CA TYR A 323 12.71 -16.40 -0.24
C TYR A 323 13.19 -15.71 -1.52
N PHE A 324 12.88 -16.30 -2.68
CA PHE A 324 13.37 -15.91 -4.00
C PHE A 324 14.90 -15.93 -4.18
N ASP A 325 15.63 -16.68 -3.35
CA ASP A 325 17.06 -16.98 -3.61
C ASP A 325 17.20 -17.78 -4.92
N SER A 326 16.21 -18.61 -5.25
CA SER A 326 16.01 -19.18 -6.59
C SER A 326 14.60 -18.88 -7.11
N LYS A 327 14.44 -18.90 -8.45
CA LYS A 327 13.19 -18.51 -9.13
C LYS A 327 12.71 -19.63 -10.03
N THR A 328 11.47 -20.08 -9.82
CA THR A 328 10.76 -20.95 -10.77
C THR A 328 9.63 -20.16 -11.43
N TYR A 329 9.67 -20.04 -12.75
CA TYR A 329 8.66 -19.33 -13.52
C TYR A 329 7.46 -20.24 -13.82
N SER A 330 6.26 -19.74 -13.55
CA SER A 330 5.01 -20.40 -13.90
C SER A 330 4.12 -19.40 -14.63
N SER A 331 3.97 -19.55 -15.94
CA SER A 331 3.00 -18.75 -16.69
C SER A 331 1.60 -19.25 -16.35
N LEU A 332 0.85 -18.48 -15.56
CA LEU A 332 -0.49 -18.81 -15.12
C LEU A 332 -1.46 -17.75 -15.66
N SER A 333 -1.85 -17.89 -16.94
CA SER A 333 -2.64 -16.90 -17.71
C SER A 333 -3.73 -16.15 -16.91
N SER A 334 -3.72 -14.82 -16.94
CA SER A 334 -4.74 -13.90 -16.37
C SER A 334 -4.68 -12.53 -17.06
N ASP A 335 -5.50 -11.57 -16.60
CA ASP A 335 -5.48 -10.19 -17.11
C ASP A 335 -4.15 -9.49 -16.93
N PHE A 336 -4.06 -8.31 -17.55
CA PHE A 336 -3.25 -7.20 -17.09
C PHE A 336 -3.26 -7.12 -15.55
N TYR A 337 -4.43 -6.97 -14.91
CA TYR A 337 -4.56 -7.06 -13.45
C TYR A 337 -4.48 -8.50 -12.95
N THR A 338 -3.29 -8.87 -12.45
CA THR A 338 -3.04 -10.21 -11.93
C THR A 338 -3.31 -10.25 -10.43
N GLU A 339 -4.28 -11.09 -10.02
CA GLU A 339 -4.82 -11.09 -8.67
C GLU A 339 -4.94 -12.50 -8.07
N GLY A 340 -4.65 -12.61 -6.77
CA GLY A 340 -4.79 -13.83 -6.00
C GLY A 340 -4.63 -13.60 -4.50
N VAL A 341 -4.94 -14.63 -3.71
CA VAL A 341 -4.85 -14.61 -2.25
C VAL A 341 -4.52 -16.01 -1.74
N TYR A 342 -3.72 -16.08 -0.68
CA TYR A 342 -3.53 -17.33 0.07
C TYR A 342 -4.77 -17.66 0.91
N ASN A 343 -5.05 -18.94 1.06
CA ASN A 343 -5.89 -19.38 2.16
C ASN A 343 -5.11 -19.16 3.47
N LYS A 344 -5.58 -18.24 4.32
CA LYS A 344 -4.87 -17.86 5.54
C LYS A 344 -4.81 -18.97 6.59
N VAL A 345 -5.77 -19.91 6.55
CA VAL A 345 -5.82 -21.07 7.45
C VAL A 345 -5.03 -22.25 6.89
N LEU A 346 -5.10 -22.48 5.57
CA LEU A 346 -4.42 -23.57 4.87
C LEU A 346 -3.57 -23.04 3.69
N PRO A 347 -2.40 -22.41 3.93
CA PRO A 347 -1.66 -21.67 2.91
C PRO A 347 -0.96 -22.54 1.86
N SER A 348 -1.08 -23.87 1.92
CA SER A 348 -0.76 -24.74 0.79
C SER A 348 -1.72 -24.55 -0.40
N ILE A 349 -2.80 -23.78 -0.21
CA ILE A 349 -3.79 -23.44 -1.23
C ILE A 349 -3.76 -21.93 -1.50
N MET A 350 -3.72 -21.58 -2.79
CA MET A 350 -3.90 -20.21 -3.29
C MET A 350 -5.13 -20.15 -4.21
N TYR A 351 -5.93 -19.09 -4.08
CA TYR A 351 -7.00 -18.76 -5.02
C TYR A 351 -6.59 -17.58 -5.88
N ARG A 352 -6.93 -17.61 -7.18
CA ARG A 352 -6.55 -16.55 -8.12
C ARG A 352 -7.60 -16.32 -9.20
N ALA A 353 -7.69 -15.10 -9.70
CA ALA A 353 -8.44 -14.79 -10.90
C ALA A 353 -7.63 -15.17 -12.14
N ALA A 354 -8.23 -15.88 -13.09
CA ALA A 354 -7.55 -16.24 -14.33
C ALA A 354 -8.53 -16.45 -15.49
N TYR A 355 -7.98 -16.36 -16.71
CA TYR A 355 -8.78 -16.59 -17.91
C TYR A 355 -9.23 -18.04 -18.00
N LEU A 356 -10.53 -18.24 -18.23
CA LEU A 356 -11.05 -19.46 -18.83
C LEU A 356 -10.77 -19.45 -20.34
N ASN A 357 -11.02 -18.31 -21.01
CA ASN A 357 -10.73 -18.10 -22.42
C ASN A 357 -10.07 -16.72 -22.65
N PRO A 358 -8.77 -16.67 -22.98
CA PRO A 358 -8.05 -15.42 -23.21
C PRO A 358 -8.61 -14.56 -24.36
N SER A 359 -9.36 -15.14 -25.30
CA SER A 359 -9.87 -14.41 -26.48
C SER A 359 -11.02 -13.45 -26.14
N ASN A 360 -11.76 -13.74 -25.06
CA ASN A 360 -12.98 -13.02 -24.68
C ASN A 360 -12.87 -12.35 -23.31
N PHE A 361 -11.71 -12.44 -22.65
CA PHE A 361 -11.50 -11.94 -21.29
C PHE A 361 -12.43 -12.57 -20.24
N ASP A 362 -12.78 -13.84 -20.43
CA ASP A 362 -13.68 -14.58 -19.53
C ASP A 362 -12.91 -15.03 -18.26
N TYR A 363 -13.20 -14.43 -17.10
CA TYR A 363 -12.56 -14.75 -15.82
C TYR A 363 -13.30 -15.80 -15.01
N GLU A 364 -12.53 -16.70 -14.42
CA GLU A 364 -12.99 -17.58 -13.35
C GLU A 364 -11.98 -17.60 -12.19
N VAL A 365 -12.44 -18.06 -11.04
CA VAL A 365 -11.63 -18.35 -9.87
C VAL A 365 -10.95 -19.70 -10.06
N TYR A 366 -9.64 -19.72 -9.89
CA TYR A 366 -8.83 -20.93 -9.91
C TYR A 366 -8.28 -21.22 -8.51
N ARG A 367 -8.35 -22.49 -8.11
CA ARG A 367 -7.62 -23.05 -6.97
C ARG A 367 -6.28 -23.61 -7.45
N THR A 368 -5.21 -23.21 -6.78
CA THR A 368 -3.83 -23.61 -7.11
C THR A 368 -3.18 -24.29 -5.92
N ASN A 369 -2.78 -25.57 -6.11
CA ASN A 369 -2.03 -26.35 -5.12
C ASN A 369 -0.82 -26.97 -5.85
N ASP A 370 0.40 -26.73 -5.37
CA ASP A 370 1.64 -27.32 -5.89
C ASP A 370 1.80 -27.27 -7.44
N GLY A 371 1.32 -26.19 -8.07
CA GLY A 371 1.39 -25.98 -9.52
C GLY A 371 0.27 -26.59 -10.37
N THR A 372 -0.71 -27.26 -9.75
CA THR A 372 -1.94 -27.70 -10.44
C THR A 372 -3.05 -26.66 -10.28
N ASN A 373 -3.69 -26.29 -11.40
CA ASN A 373 -4.73 -25.26 -11.44
C ASN A 373 -6.09 -25.88 -11.75
N LYS A 374 -7.10 -25.57 -10.94
CA LYS A 374 -8.47 -26.04 -11.12
C LYS A 374 -9.42 -24.86 -11.08
N VAL A 375 -10.22 -24.69 -12.13
CA VAL A 375 -11.36 -23.76 -12.12
C VAL A 375 -12.35 -24.22 -11.06
N ILE A 376 -12.83 -23.32 -10.21
CA ILE A 376 -13.75 -23.60 -9.09
C ILE A 376 -14.98 -22.68 -9.07
N SER A 377 -15.15 -21.84 -10.08
CA SER A 377 -16.34 -21.02 -10.28
C SER A 377 -16.89 -21.20 -11.71
N THR A 378 -18.13 -20.75 -11.88
CA THR A 378 -18.84 -20.69 -13.17
C THR A 378 -19.48 -19.32 -13.33
N PHE A 379 -18.76 -18.26 -12.94
CA PHE A 379 -19.29 -16.90 -12.93
C PHE A 379 -19.63 -16.40 -14.33
N GLN A 380 -18.93 -16.85 -15.37
CA GLN A 380 -19.24 -16.45 -16.74
C GLN A 380 -20.56 -17.04 -17.25
N GLU A 381 -21.01 -18.16 -16.68
CA GLU A 381 -22.33 -18.73 -17.00
C GLU A 381 -23.46 -17.88 -16.39
N GLN A 382 -23.23 -17.34 -15.19
CA GLN A 382 -24.22 -16.56 -14.45
C GLN A 382 -24.18 -15.06 -14.78
N TYR A 383 -22.99 -14.52 -15.02
CA TYR A 383 -22.67 -13.11 -15.25
C TYR A 383 -21.70 -12.99 -16.45
N PRO A 384 -22.18 -13.14 -17.70
CA PRO A 384 -21.31 -13.12 -18.88
C PRO A 384 -20.51 -11.82 -19.00
N GLY A 385 -19.19 -11.91 -19.18
CA GLY A 385 -18.31 -10.73 -19.30
C GLY A 385 -18.01 -10.02 -17.97
N CYS A 386 -18.32 -10.67 -16.84
CA CYS A 386 -17.93 -10.17 -15.53
C CYS A 386 -16.41 -10.21 -15.34
N LEU A 387 -15.91 -9.32 -14.50
CA LEU A 387 -14.50 -9.26 -14.13
C LEU A 387 -14.33 -9.49 -12.64
N ILE A 388 -13.33 -10.31 -12.27
CA ILE A 388 -12.98 -10.59 -10.88
C ILE A 388 -11.92 -9.58 -10.42
N TRP A 389 -12.26 -8.76 -9.44
CA TRP A 389 -11.41 -7.66 -8.98
C TRP A 389 -10.49 -8.04 -7.83
N GLN A 390 -11.02 -8.67 -6.78
CA GLN A 390 -10.26 -9.03 -5.57
C GLN A 390 -10.84 -10.29 -4.93
N LEU A 391 -9.97 -11.02 -4.24
CA LEU A 391 -10.30 -12.23 -3.50
C LEU A 391 -9.87 -12.06 -2.04
N PHE A 392 -10.69 -12.53 -1.09
CA PHE A 392 -10.46 -12.34 0.34
C PHE A 392 -10.71 -13.63 1.11
N THR A 393 -9.80 -13.99 2.01
CA THR A 393 -9.87 -15.17 2.88
C THR A 393 -9.90 -14.76 4.35
N PRO A 394 -10.75 -15.39 5.20
CA PRO A 394 -10.79 -15.09 6.63
C PRO A 394 -9.67 -15.79 7.39
N TYR A 395 -9.52 -15.44 8.67
CA TYR A 395 -8.53 -16.01 9.59
C TYR A 395 -9.01 -17.29 10.29
N THR A 396 -10.30 -17.62 10.20
CA THR A 396 -10.96 -18.63 11.05
C THR A 396 -11.41 -19.90 10.32
N ASN A 397 -11.58 -19.83 8.99
CA ASN A 397 -12.23 -20.90 8.24
C ASN A 397 -11.56 -21.14 6.87
N GLU A 398 -10.96 -22.33 6.69
CA GLU A 398 -10.28 -22.69 5.46
C GLU A 398 -11.23 -22.87 4.27
N ASP A 399 -12.52 -23.13 4.48
CA ASP A 399 -13.49 -23.38 3.42
C ASP A 399 -14.19 -22.11 2.89
N PHE A 400 -13.78 -20.95 3.39
CA PHE A 400 -14.46 -19.69 3.12
C PHE A 400 -13.65 -18.81 2.14
N LEU A 401 -14.34 -18.24 1.14
CA LEU A 401 -13.75 -17.31 0.18
C LEU A 401 -14.79 -16.26 -0.21
N LEU A 402 -14.38 -14.98 -0.19
CA LEU A 402 -15.11 -13.88 -0.80
C LEU A 402 -14.43 -13.44 -2.09
N VAL A 403 -15.23 -13.08 -3.09
CA VAL A 403 -14.78 -12.57 -4.37
C VAL A 403 -15.59 -11.33 -4.74
N SER A 404 -14.90 -10.20 -4.90
CA SER A 404 -15.50 -9.00 -5.47
C SER A 404 -15.41 -9.06 -6.99
N MET A 405 -16.52 -8.78 -7.66
CA MET A 405 -16.60 -8.80 -9.12
C MET A 405 -17.51 -7.69 -9.65
N ARG A 406 -17.29 -7.29 -10.90
CA ARG A 406 -18.14 -6.36 -11.63
C ARG A 406 -18.79 -7.06 -12.82
N ASP A 407 -20.11 -7.11 -12.85
CA ASP A 407 -20.88 -7.44 -14.03
C ASP A 407 -20.94 -6.21 -14.94
N ASN A 408 -20.19 -6.26 -16.04
CA ASN A 408 -20.11 -5.16 -16.99
C ASN A 408 -21.35 -5.05 -17.88
N THR A 409 -22.23 -6.07 -17.92
CA THR A 409 -23.41 -6.05 -18.80
C THR A 409 -24.49 -5.12 -18.26
N ILE A 410 -24.60 -5.03 -16.93
CA ILE A 410 -25.58 -4.21 -16.22
C ILE A 410 -24.93 -3.17 -15.30
N ASP A 411 -23.60 -3.05 -15.33
CA ASP A 411 -22.79 -2.17 -14.48
C ASP A 411 -23.09 -2.36 -12.97
N GLN A 412 -23.02 -3.61 -12.53
CA GLN A 412 -23.33 -4.00 -11.16
C GLN A 412 -22.14 -4.67 -10.46
N TRP A 413 -21.91 -4.28 -9.21
CA TRP A 413 -20.95 -4.92 -8.32
C TRP A 413 -21.61 -6.06 -7.56
N HIS A 414 -20.89 -7.17 -7.46
CA HIS A 414 -21.28 -8.35 -6.71
C HIS A 414 -20.18 -8.74 -5.71
N LEU A 415 -20.62 -9.36 -4.62
CA LEU A 415 -19.73 -9.97 -3.63
C LEU A 415 -20.14 -11.44 -3.50
N GLN A 416 -19.42 -12.30 -4.21
CA GLN A 416 -19.67 -13.73 -4.20
C GLN A 416 -19.01 -14.36 -2.99
N ARG A 417 -19.70 -15.31 -2.37
CA ARG A 417 -19.20 -16.09 -1.25
C ARG A 417 -19.27 -17.58 -1.55
N SER A 418 -18.21 -18.30 -1.20
CA SER A 418 -18.25 -19.75 -1.02
C SER A 418 -17.92 -20.09 0.43
N THR A 419 -18.59 -21.11 0.98
CA THR A 419 -18.35 -21.66 2.32
C THR A 419 -17.92 -23.13 2.25
N ASN A 420 -17.55 -23.61 1.06
CA ASN A 420 -17.09 -24.97 0.79
C ASN A 420 -16.00 -24.97 -0.31
N ILE A 421 -15.14 -23.95 -0.32
CA ILE A 421 -14.25 -23.65 -1.45
C ILE A 421 -13.19 -24.74 -1.71
N ASN A 422 -12.93 -25.62 -0.73
CA ASN A 422 -11.98 -26.74 -0.87
C ASN A 422 -12.60 -28.04 -1.38
N GLU A 423 -13.92 -28.08 -1.61
CA GLU A 423 -14.61 -29.21 -2.22
C GLU A 423 -14.07 -29.55 -3.63
N LEU A 424 -14.52 -30.67 -4.20
CA LEU A 424 -14.26 -30.95 -5.61
C LEU A 424 -14.83 -29.81 -6.48
N PRO A 425 -14.13 -29.38 -7.55
CA PRO A 425 -14.52 -28.20 -8.34
C PRO A 425 -15.99 -28.10 -8.73
N LEU A 426 -16.60 -29.21 -9.17
CA LEU A 426 -18.01 -29.26 -9.59
C LEU A 426 -19.02 -29.15 -8.42
N ASN A 427 -18.55 -29.26 -7.19
CA ASN A 427 -19.35 -29.22 -5.96
C ASN A 427 -19.18 -27.90 -5.20
N VAL A 428 -18.30 -27.00 -5.66
CA VAL A 428 -18.14 -25.68 -5.03
C VAL A 428 -19.43 -24.88 -5.27
N HIS A 429 -19.94 -24.26 -4.20
CA HIS A 429 -21.15 -23.46 -4.24
C HIS A 429 -20.82 -21.99 -4.00
N TRP A 430 -21.52 -21.13 -4.76
CA TRP A 430 -21.38 -19.69 -4.69
C TRP A 430 -22.73 -19.05 -4.36
N SER A 431 -22.70 -18.03 -3.51
CA SER A 431 -23.86 -17.20 -3.17
C SER A 431 -23.49 -15.73 -3.33
N ASP A 432 -24.33 -14.99 -4.06
CA ASP A 432 -24.21 -13.54 -4.20
C ASP A 432 -24.74 -12.85 -2.93
N LEU A 433 -23.89 -12.04 -2.29
CA LEU A 433 -24.22 -11.36 -1.04
C LEU A 433 -24.81 -9.97 -1.31
N PRO A 434 -25.89 -9.56 -0.59
CA PRO A 434 -26.41 -8.21 -0.69
C PRO A 434 -25.37 -7.17 -0.27
N LEU A 435 -25.25 -6.09 -1.04
CA LEU A 435 -24.35 -4.97 -0.79
C LEU A 435 -25.12 -3.72 -0.31
N PRO A 436 -24.53 -2.88 0.58
CA PRO A 436 -25.14 -1.62 1.00
C PRO A 436 -25.46 -0.67 -0.17
N ARG A 437 -24.59 -0.65 -1.19
CA ARG A 437 -24.79 0.11 -2.44
C ARG A 437 -24.00 -0.48 -3.61
N ASN A 438 -24.42 -0.14 -4.84
CA ASN A 438 -23.74 -0.52 -6.07
C ASN A 438 -22.59 0.46 -6.38
N SER A 439 -21.37 0.13 -5.98
CA SER A 439 -20.18 0.95 -6.25
C SER A 439 -18.91 0.12 -6.10
N TRP A 440 -17.78 0.64 -6.58
CA TRP A 440 -16.49 -0.05 -6.52
C TRP A 440 -16.07 -0.31 -5.07
N ILE A 441 -16.03 -1.60 -4.71
CA ILE A 441 -15.45 -2.14 -3.48
C ILE A 441 -13.93 -2.03 -3.55
N ALA A 442 -13.34 -1.19 -2.72
CA ALA A 442 -11.90 -1.00 -2.63
C ALA A 442 -11.23 -2.10 -1.82
N SER A 443 -11.86 -2.55 -0.74
CA SER A 443 -11.31 -3.63 0.07
C SER A 443 -12.38 -4.25 0.97
N VAL A 444 -12.13 -5.48 1.38
CA VAL A 444 -12.88 -6.22 2.39
C VAL A 444 -11.86 -6.87 3.31
N ASP A 445 -12.04 -6.73 4.61
CA ASP A 445 -11.35 -7.54 5.60
C ASP A 445 -12.35 -8.15 6.57
N PHE A 446 -11.99 -9.28 7.17
CA PHE A 446 -12.88 -10.05 8.03
C PHE A 446 -12.75 -9.62 9.49
N ASP A 447 -13.80 -9.81 10.29
CA ASP A 447 -13.61 -9.85 11.73
C ASP A 447 -12.67 -11.04 12.05
N PRO A 448 -11.58 -10.83 12.81
CA PRO A 448 -10.59 -11.86 13.07
C PRO A 448 -11.12 -13.13 13.74
N ASP A 449 -12.27 -13.05 14.43
CA ASP A 449 -12.85 -14.18 15.16
C ASP A 449 -14.18 -14.68 14.55
N ASN A 450 -14.67 -14.07 13.46
CA ASN A 450 -15.94 -14.47 12.83
C ASN A 450 -15.96 -14.16 11.32
N GLU A 451 -15.90 -15.20 10.50
CA GLU A 451 -15.90 -15.12 9.03
C GLU A 451 -17.20 -14.56 8.42
N ASP A 452 -18.32 -14.54 9.15
CA ASP A 452 -19.59 -13.96 8.66
C ASP A 452 -19.67 -12.44 8.91
N ILE A 453 -18.74 -11.85 9.66
CA ILE A 453 -18.67 -10.41 9.89
C ILE A 453 -17.53 -9.83 9.04
N VAL A 454 -17.83 -8.84 8.21
CA VAL A 454 -16.84 -8.20 7.34
C VAL A 454 -16.88 -6.68 7.45
N TYR A 455 -15.72 -6.07 7.19
CA TYR A 455 -15.56 -4.63 7.06
C TYR A 455 -15.31 -4.34 5.57
N LEU A 456 -16.29 -3.73 4.93
CA LEU A 456 -16.27 -3.43 3.50
C LEU A 456 -16.05 -1.93 3.29
N VAL A 457 -15.10 -1.59 2.42
CA VAL A 457 -14.77 -0.22 2.05
C VAL A 457 -15.04 0.00 0.57
N TYR A 458 -15.72 1.10 0.25
CA TYR A 458 -15.88 1.58 -1.11
C TYR A 458 -14.76 2.57 -1.47
N SER A 459 -14.41 2.62 -2.76
CA SER A 459 -13.35 3.50 -3.30
C SER A 459 -13.56 4.99 -3.07
N ASN A 460 -14.81 5.42 -2.85
CA ASN A 460 -15.15 6.82 -2.63
C ASN A 460 -16.27 6.93 -1.61
N SER A 461 -16.15 7.86 -0.68
CA SER A 461 -17.27 8.33 0.13
C SER A 461 -18.33 9.06 -0.72
N LEU A 462 -19.58 9.07 -0.26
CA LEU A 462 -20.61 9.95 -0.80
C LEU A 462 -20.51 11.33 -0.13
N ASN A 463 -20.83 12.37 -0.91
CA ASN A 463 -21.00 13.74 -0.42
C ASN A 463 -22.50 14.07 -0.40
N GLU A 464 -23.14 13.75 0.73
CA GLU A 464 -24.55 14.06 0.98
C GLU A 464 -24.63 15.28 1.93
N ASP A 465 -25.66 16.11 1.76
CA ASP A 465 -26.03 17.19 2.69
C ASP A 465 -25.03 18.37 2.85
N ASN A 466 -24.10 18.58 1.90
CA ASN A 466 -23.07 19.64 1.97
C ASN A 466 -22.22 19.58 3.27
N SER A 467 -22.13 18.40 3.89
CA SER A 467 -21.30 18.13 5.05
C SER A 467 -19.82 18.10 4.64
N PRO A 468 -18.87 18.59 5.48
CA PRO A 468 -17.44 18.38 5.22
C PRO A 468 -17.00 16.91 5.40
N TYR A 469 -17.85 16.08 6.01
CA TYR A 469 -17.63 14.66 6.26
C TYR A 469 -18.30 13.79 5.20
N GLY A 470 -17.60 12.73 4.79
CA GLY A 470 -18.12 11.73 3.87
C GLY A 470 -19.19 10.84 4.50
N LYS A 471 -19.91 10.10 3.66
CA LYS A 471 -20.93 9.12 4.05
C LYS A 471 -20.71 7.80 3.31
N GLN A 472 -21.21 6.69 3.85
CA GLN A 472 -21.32 5.42 3.13
C GLN A 472 -20.01 4.92 2.48
N MET A 473 -18.87 5.19 3.11
CA MET A 473 -17.55 4.75 2.65
C MET A 473 -17.17 3.39 3.22
N ILE A 474 -17.35 3.19 4.53
CA ILE A 474 -16.99 1.96 5.23
C ILE A 474 -18.18 1.41 5.99
N TYR A 475 -18.42 0.10 5.85
CA TYR A 475 -19.48 -0.63 6.53
C TYR A 475 -18.91 -1.79 7.32
N LYS A 476 -19.42 -1.97 8.54
CA LYS A 476 -19.42 -3.29 9.19
C LYS A 476 -20.69 -4.02 8.78
N ILE A 477 -20.54 -5.22 8.22
CA ILE A 477 -21.63 -6.03 7.69
C ILE A 477 -21.65 -7.36 8.41
N ASP A 478 -22.82 -7.74 8.92
CA ASP A 478 -23.08 -9.05 9.53
C ASP A 478 -23.89 -9.92 8.55
N TYR A 479 -23.22 -10.94 7.99
CA TYR A 479 -23.79 -11.93 7.08
C TYR A 479 -24.18 -13.24 7.76
N THR A 480 -24.29 -13.29 9.11
CA THR A 480 -24.78 -14.49 9.83
C THR A 480 -26.14 -14.95 9.28
N ASN A 481 -26.97 -13.99 8.84
CA ASN A 481 -28.13 -14.26 7.99
C ASN A 481 -27.98 -13.54 6.63
N PRO A 482 -27.43 -14.22 5.60
CA PRO A 482 -27.11 -13.60 4.30
C PRO A 482 -28.34 -13.09 3.55
N SER A 483 -29.53 -13.65 3.82
CA SER A 483 -30.78 -13.21 3.19
C SER A 483 -31.30 -11.87 3.74
N ASN A 484 -30.82 -11.45 4.92
CA ASN A 484 -31.18 -10.20 5.57
C ASN A 484 -29.99 -9.71 6.43
N PRO A 485 -28.89 -9.29 5.78
CA PRO A 485 -27.69 -8.87 6.49
C PRO A 485 -27.92 -7.56 7.24
N VAL A 486 -27.11 -7.31 8.27
CA VAL A 486 -27.13 -6.06 9.02
C VAL A 486 -26.00 -5.16 8.52
N PHE A 487 -26.35 -4.01 7.95
CA PHE A 487 -25.38 -3.01 7.49
C PHE A 487 -25.22 -1.88 8.52
N THR A 488 -24.00 -1.65 8.98
CA THR A 488 -23.66 -0.54 9.89
C THR A 488 -22.65 0.38 9.24
N ASP A 489 -23.06 1.61 8.87
CA ASP A 489 -22.14 2.63 8.34
C ASP A 489 -21.21 3.14 9.44
N LEU A 490 -19.91 2.96 9.24
CA LEU A 490 -18.84 3.37 10.15
C LEU A 490 -18.14 4.67 9.70
N THR A 491 -18.61 5.35 8.65
CA THR A 491 -17.90 6.49 8.04
C THR A 491 -17.74 7.69 8.99
N LYS A 492 -18.79 8.02 9.76
CA LYS A 492 -18.76 8.99 10.87
C LYS A 492 -18.05 10.33 10.51
N ASN A 493 -16.95 10.67 11.19
CA ASN A 493 -16.18 11.91 11.01
C ASN A 493 -15.07 11.83 9.94
N LEU A 494 -15.02 10.78 9.11
CA LEU A 494 -14.09 10.74 7.97
C LEU A 494 -14.41 11.87 6.97
N PRO A 495 -13.39 12.51 6.38
CA PRO A 495 -13.60 13.53 5.34
C PRO A 495 -14.22 12.94 4.07
N ILE A 496 -14.73 13.80 3.18
CA ILE A 496 -15.05 13.39 1.82
C ILE A 496 -13.74 12.99 1.13
N THR A 497 -13.56 11.70 0.89
CA THR A 497 -12.29 11.11 0.45
C THR A 497 -12.48 9.89 -0.42
N SER A 498 -11.39 9.46 -1.04
CA SER A 498 -11.22 8.24 -1.81
C SER A 498 -10.19 7.30 -1.19
N ALA A 499 -10.29 6.00 -1.50
CA ALA A 499 -9.37 4.95 -1.06
C ALA A 499 -9.00 4.01 -2.21
N GLY A 500 -7.76 3.53 -2.20
CA GLY A 500 -7.25 2.53 -3.13
C GLY A 500 -7.60 1.10 -2.72
N SER A 501 -7.15 0.12 -3.49
CA SER A 501 -7.33 -1.28 -3.12
C SER A 501 -6.55 -1.65 -1.86
N ASP A 502 -7.01 -2.66 -1.11
CA ASP A 502 -6.34 -3.20 0.08
C ASP A 502 -6.04 -2.12 1.15
N CYS A 503 -7.00 -1.21 1.32
CA CYS A 503 -6.88 -0.03 2.16
C CYS A 503 -7.33 -0.21 3.61
N ILE A 504 -7.81 -1.39 4.00
CA ILE A 504 -8.30 -1.65 5.35
C ILE A 504 -7.58 -2.84 5.98
N GLU A 505 -7.29 -2.72 7.26
CA GLU A 505 -6.75 -3.80 8.09
C GLU A 505 -7.47 -3.80 9.44
N ILE A 506 -7.93 -4.98 9.88
CA ILE A 506 -8.58 -5.17 11.18
C ILE A 506 -7.57 -5.82 12.15
N ASP A 507 -7.20 -5.06 13.17
CA ASP A 507 -6.38 -5.55 14.29
C ASP A 507 -7.12 -6.69 14.99
N ASN A 508 -6.44 -7.82 15.20
CA ASN A 508 -6.90 -8.88 16.08
C ASN A 508 -6.75 -8.52 17.58
N GLY A 509 -6.65 -7.24 17.87
CA GLY A 509 -6.87 -6.69 19.19
C GLY A 509 -8.31 -6.91 19.65
N SER A 510 -8.45 -7.03 20.96
CA SER A 510 -9.72 -7.24 21.65
C SER A 510 -10.74 -6.09 21.46
N THR A 511 -10.30 -4.88 21.09
CA THR A 511 -11.20 -3.76 20.71
C THR A 511 -11.53 -3.70 19.23
N ARG A 512 -10.96 -4.58 18.40
CA ARG A 512 -10.98 -4.50 16.93
C ARG A 512 -10.53 -3.14 16.41
N GLY A 513 -9.22 -2.90 16.47
CA GLY A 513 -8.63 -1.74 15.82
C GLY A 513 -8.92 -1.79 14.33
N ILE A 514 -9.35 -0.68 13.74
CA ILE A 514 -9.63 -0.57 12.32
C ILE A 514 -8.70 0.50 11.77
N TYR A 515 -7.84 0.11 10.84
CA TYR A 515 -6.99 1.03 10.11
C TYR A 515 -7.53 1.19 8.71
N LEU A 516 -7.72 2.43 8.27
CA LEU A 516 -8.24 2.76 6.95
C LEU A 516 -7.31 3.76 6.26
N TYR A 517 -6.75 3.38 5.12
CA TYR A 517 -5.92 4.25 4.31
C TYR A 517 -6.75 4.96 3.22
N THR A 518 -6.79 6.29 3.26
CA THR A 518 -7.41 7.15 2.24
C THR A 518 -6.38 8.10 1.61
N GLU A 519 -6.77 8.89 0.60
CA GLU A 519 -5.87 9.88 -0.02
C GLU A 519 -5.30 10.93 0.95
N TYR A 520 -5.92 11.11 2.12
CA TYR A 520 -5.48 12.05 3.17
C TYR A 520 -4.61 11.38 4.24
N GLY A 521 -4.32 10.09 4.11
CA GLY A 521 -3.50 9.33 5.05
C GLY A 521 -4.27 8.19 5.71
N ILE A 522 -3.68 7.63 6.77
CA ILE A 522 -4.22 6.47 7.47
C ILE A 522 -5.01 6.95 8.68
N PHE A 523 -6.26 6.51 8.79
CA PHE A 523 -7.12 6.76 9.94
C PHE A 523 -7.24 5.49 10.79
N TYR A 524 -7.33 5.68 12.10
CA TYR A 524 -7.52 4.63 13.08
C TYR A 524 -8.83 4.86 13.85
N THR A 525 -9.54 3.78 14.13
CA THR A 525 -10.61 3.73 15.13
C THR A 525 -10.66 2.33 15.75
N ASN A 526 -11.57 2.11 16.70
CA ASN A 526 -11.87 0.79 17.25
C ASN A 526 -13.34 0.74 17.73
N ASN A 527 -13.80 -0.41 18.23
CA ASN A 527 -15.19 -0.55 18.69
C ASN A 527 -15.55 0.45 19.82
N GLU A 528 -14.62 0.80 20.69
CA GLU A 528 -14.87 1.73 21.81
C GLU A 528 -15.00 3.17 21.33
N LEU A 529 -14.10 3.62 20.46
CA LEU A 529 -14.14 4.94 19.83
C LEU A 529 -15.41 5.09 19.00
N ILE A 530 -15.78 4.08 18.20
CA ILE A 530 -17.03 4.07 17.42
C ILE A 530 -18.25 4.22 18.35
N ASN A 531 -18.25 3.57 19.50
CA ASN A 531 -19.32 3.65 20.49
C ASN A 531 -19.33 4.98 21.26
N SER A 532 -18.19 5.69 21.32
CA SER A 532 -18.06 6.95 22.04
C SER A 532 -18.76 8.14 21.36
N GLY A 533 -18.95 8.09 20.03
CA GLY A 533 -19.66 9.14 19.31
C GLY A 533 -19.27 9.30 17.85
N PHE A 534 -19.51 10.51 17.32
CA PHE A 534 -19.24 10.85 15.93
C PHE A 534 -17.75 11.04 15.64
N ASP A 535 -16.99 11.60 16.58
CA ASP A 535 -15.56 11.91 16.44
C ASP A 535 -14.67 10.69 16.79
N CYS A 536 -14.90 9.57 16.09
CA CYS A 536 -14.28 8.29 16.42
C CYS A 536 -13.05 7.92 15.59
N TRP A 537 -12.92 8.47 14.38
CA TRP A 537 -11.72 8.28 13.54
C TRP A 537 -10.66 9.32 13.86
N GLN A 538 -9.42 8.85 13.98
CA GLN A 538 -8.26 9.67 14.29
C GLN A 538 -7.20 9.47 13.21
N LEU A 539 -6.59 10.55 12.72
CA LEU A 539 -5.47 10.45 11.79
C LEU A 539 -4.26 9.82 12.51
N LEU A 540 -3.64 8.83 11.87
CA LEU A 540 -2.52 8.08 12.43
C LEU A 540 -1.18 8.60 11.89
N GLY A 541 -0.28 8.91 12.83
CA GLY A 541 1.07 9.39 12.52
C GLY A 541 1.13 10.87 12.14
N GLU A 542 2.34 11.35 11.92
CA GLU A 542 2.63 12.71 11.46
C GLU A 542 3.40 12.62 10.14
N ASN A 543 3.09 13.50 9.17
CA ASN A 543 3.80 13.65 7.89
C ASN A 543 3.72 12.47 6.90
N LEU A 544 2.74 11.58 7.04
CA LEU A 544 2.47 10.62 5.97
C LEU A 544 2.04 11.38 4.69
N PRO A 545 2.63 11.11 3.52
CA PRO A 545 2.24 11.79 2.29
C PRO A 545 0.76 11.58 1.94
N HIS A 546 0.09 12.65 1.51
CA HIS A 546 -1.29 12.58 1.00
C HIS A 546 -1.27 12.07 -0.45
N THR A 547 -1.37 10.75 -0.61
CA THR A 547 -1.42 10.08 -1.91
C THR A 547 -2.28 8.82 -1.79
N ARG A 548 -2.64 8.25 -2.94
CA ARG A 548 -3.37 6.97 -3.01
C ARG A 548 -2.51 5.84 -2.46
N GLY A 549 -3.15 4.93 -1.73
CA GLY A 549 -2.53 3.71 -1.22
C GLY A 549 -2.57 2.53 -2.17
N GLY A 550 -1.49 1.75 -2.16
CA GLY A 550 -1.40 0.45 -2.82
C GLY A 550 -1.73 -0.71 -1.89
N ARG A 551 -1.41 -0.61 -0.59
CA ARG A 551 -1.82 -1.57 0.44
C ARG A 551 -1.50 -1.08 1.85
N LEU A 552 -2.28 -1.55 2.81
CA LEU A 552 -2.00 -1.49 4.24
C LEU A 552 -1.81 -2.93 4.77
N GLU A 553 -0.84 -3.18 5.66
CA GLU A 553 -0.69 -4.46 6.36
C GLU A 553 -0.18 -4.26 7.80
N ILE A 554 -0.69 -5.08 8.73
CA ILE A 554 -0.21 -5.14 10.11
C ILE A 554 0.91 -6.19 10.22
N ASN A 555 2.01 -5.84 10.88
CA ASN A 555 3.00 -6.81 11.34
C ASN A 555 3.06 -6.81 12.87
N TYR A 556 2.57 -7.90 13.48
CA TYR A 556 2.47 -8.05 14.94
C TYR A 556 3.83 -8.29 15.61
N VAL A 557 4.79 -8.90 14.90
CA VAL A 557 6.14 -9.18 15.42
C VAL A 557 6.90 -7.89 15.67
N CYS A 558 6.96 -6.99 14.67
CA CYS A 558 7.64 -5.70 14.81
C CYS A 558 6.75 -4.56 15.35
N LYS A 559 5.45 -4.81 15.54
CA LYS A 559 4.44 -3.87 16.08
C LYS A 559 4.29 -2.63 15.19
N LYS A 560 4.31 -2.86 13.88
CA LYS A 560 4.24 -1.81 12.86
C LYS A 560 3.04 -2.01 11.95
N LEU A 561 2.56 -0.89 11.46
CA LEU A 561 1.68 -0.80 10.31
C LEU A 561 2.55 -0.45 9.10
N ARG A 562 2.47 -1.24 8.03
CA ARG A 562 3.19 -1.02 6.78
C ARG A 562 2.22 -0.52 5.73
N ALA A 563 2.62 0.53 5.01
CA ALA A 563 1.82 1.10 3.95
C ALA A 563 2.65 1.24 2.67
N GLY A 564 2.13 0.70 1.57
CA GLY A 564 2.62 0.97 0.22
C GLY A 564 1.90 2.19 -0.35
N LEU A 565 2.65 3.21 -0.77
CA LEU A 565 2.10 4.47 -1.26
C LEU A 565 2.44 4.67 -2.74
N PHE A 566 1.47 5.17 -3.51
CA PHE A 566 1.67 5.54 -4.90
C PHE A 566 2.55 6.79 -4.99
N GLY A 567 3.69 6.67 -5.67
CA GLY A 567 4.73 7.70 -5.84
C GLY A 567 5.54 8.02 -4.59
N ARG A 568 5.40 7.22 -3.51
CA ARG A 568 6.02 7.51 -2.21
C ARG A 568 6.70 6.31 -1.53
N GLY A 569 6.75 5.16 -2.19
CA GLY A 569 7.41 3.95 -1.66
C GLY A 569 6.69 3.32 -0.47
N VAL A 570 7.43 2.58 0.35
CA VAL A 570 6.91 1.87 1.54
C VAL A 570 7.19 2.67 2.81
N TRP A 571 6.20 2.77 3.67
CA TRP A 571 6.25 3.50 4.95
C TRP A 571 5.90 2.57 6.12
N GLU A 572 6.54 2.78 7.26
CA GLU A 572 6.17 2.15 8.53
C GLU A 572 5.67 3.18 9.52
N LEU A 573 4.59 2.84 10.20
CA LEU A 573 4.05 3.58 11.34
C LEU A 573 4.01 2.66 12.56
N PRO A 574 4.26 3.18 13.77
CA PRO A 574 3.97 2.41 14.97
C PRO A 574 2.47 2.13 15.04
N MET A 575 2.09 0.91 15.43
CA MET A 575 0.69 0.65 15.79
C MET A 575 0.32 1.48 17.03
N PRO A 576 -0.88 2.11 17.08
CA PRO A 576 -1.40 2.74 18.27
C PRO A 576 -1.30 1.81 19.47
N CYS A 577 -0.88 2.37 20.61
CA CYS A 577 -1.01 1.66 21.86
C CYS A 577 -2.48 1.41 22.17
N ILE A 578 -2.79 0.22 22.70
CA ILE A 578 -4.14 -0.16 23.07
C ILE A 578 -4.56 0.72 24.25
N THR A 579 -5.55 1.60 24.06
CA THR A 579 -5.92 2.60 25.07
C THR A 579 -6.92 2.10 26.08
N ASP A 580 -7.81 1.16 25.75
CA ASP A 580 -8.87 0.73 26.66
C ASP A 580 -9.27 -0.73 26.41
N GLN A 581 -9.43 -1.52 27.48
CA GLN A 581 -10.06 -2.85 27.53
C GLN A 581 -10.32 -3.24 28.99
N GLY A 582 -11.39 -4.01 29.21
CA GLY A 582 -11.61 -4.77 30.44
C GLY A 582 -10.81 -6.07 30.48
N ASP A 583 -10.80 -6.74 31.63
CA ASP A 583 -10.12 -8.03 31.80
C ASP A 583 -10.80 -9.14 30.96
N VAL A 584 -10.00 -10.05 30.40
CA VAL A 584 -10.45 -11.25 29.67
C VAL A 584 -10.53 -12.42 30.63
N THR A 585 -11.70 -13.04 30.78
CA THR A 585 -11.89 -14.20 31.67
C THR A 585 -12.08 -15.48 30.85
N VAL A 586 -11.15 -16.43 30.97
CA VAL A 586 -11.20 -17.76 30.37
C VAL A 586 -11.86 -18.71 31.36
N SER A 587 -13.13 -19.02 31.10
CA SER A 587 -14.00 -19.81 31.99
C SER A 587 -14.25 -21.25 31.50
N THR A 588 -13.81 -21.57 30.29
CA THR A 588 -13.87 -22.90 29.68
C THR A 588 -12.52 -23.27 29.06
N ASN A 589 -12.28 -24.56 28.85
CA ASN A 589 -11.04 -24.99 28.19
C ASN A 589 -10.99 -24.43 26.77
N GLU A 590 -9.92 -23.70 26.45
CA GLU A 590 -9.79 -22.96 25.20
C GLU A 590 -8.38 -23.14 24.62
N THR A 591 -8.27 -23.06 23.30
CA THR A 591 -6.99 -23.01 22.58
C THR A 591 -6.99 -21.75 21.71
N TRP A 592 -6.00 -20.89 21.92
CA TRP A 592 -5.79 -19.67 21.14
C TRP A 592 -4.68 -19.92 20.12
N THR A 593 -4.98 -19.65 18.86
CA THR A 593 -4.08 -19.89 17.71
C THR A 593 -3.78 -18.64 16.91
N ASN A 594 -4.41 -17.52 17.24
CA ASN A 594 -4.26 -16.26 16.51
C ASN A 594 -3.39 -15.29 17.30
N ASP A 595 -2.64 -14.46 16.58
CA ASP A 595 -1.92 -13.34 17.17
C ASP A 595 -2.92 -12.32 17.72
N THR A 596 -2.74 -11.82 18.94
CA THR A 596 -3.74 -10.98 19.61
C THR A 596 -3.10 -9.92 20.48
N ARG A 597 -3.74 -8.75 20.56
CA ARG A 597 -3.33 -7.62 21.41
C ARG A 597 -4.32 -7.41 22.56
N ILE A 598 -3.85 -7.47 23.80
CA ILE A 598 -4.66 -7.41 25.03
C ILE A 598 -4.14 -6.33 25.98
N LYS A 599 -4.96 -5.35 26.37
CA LYS A 599 -4.60 -4.33 27.38
C LYS A 599 -5.00 -4.71 28.81
N GLY A 600 -6.06 -5.50 28.96
CA GLY A 600 -6.57 -5.96 30.25
C GLY A 600 -5.82 -7.17 30.80
N THR A 601 -6.23 -7.63 31.99
CA THR A 601 -5.71 -8.86 32.59
C THR A 601 -6.39 -10.07 31.95
N VAL A 602 -5.62 -11.10 31.58
CA VAL A 602 -6.18 -12.41 31.23
C VAL A 602 -6.29 -13.25 32.49
N ILE A 603 -7.47 -13.76 32.82
CA ILE A 603 -7.75 -14.54 34.03
C ILE A 603 -8.19 -15.95 33.60
N VAL A 604 -7.39 -16.97 33.93
CA VAL A 604 -7.77 -18.37 33.73
C VAL A 604 -8.41 -18.90 35.02
N GLU A 605 -9.69 -19.26 34.96
CA GLU A 605 -10.46 -19.70 36.12
C GLU A 605 -10.06 -21.11 36.62
N PRO A 606 -10.32 -21.45 37.90
CA PRO A 606 -10.02 -22.77 38.43
C PRO A 606 -10.62 -23.91 37.60
N GLN A 607 -9.88 -25.02 37.47
CA GLN A 607 -10.25 -26.20 36.68
C GLN A 607 -10.32 -25.97 35.16
N VAL A 608 -9.87 -24.81 34.69
CA VAL A 608 -9.80 -24.47 33.26
C VAL A 608 -8.36 -24.59 32.75
N THR A 609 -8.22 -25.04 31.50
CA THR A 609 -6.95 -25.04 30.76
C THR A 609 -7.03 -24.06 29.59
N LEU A 610 -6.15 -23.07 29.58
CA LEU A 610 -5.87 -22.24 28.42
C LEU A 610 -4.61 -22.76 27.72
N THR A 611 -4.71 -23.05 26.43
CA THR A 611 -3.56 -23.37 25.57
C THR A 611 -3.35 -22.23 24.57
N ILE A 612 -2.12 -21.77 24.41
CA ILE A 612 -1.73 -20.79 23.38
C ILE A 612 -0.73 -21.49 22.47
N PHE A 613 -1.09 -21.63 21.19
CA PHE A 613 -0.39 -22.49 20.24
C PHE A 613 0.10 -21.68 19.03
N ASN A 614 1.41 -21.64 18.81
CA ASN A 614 2.06 -21.00 17.67
C ASN A 614 1.56 -19.58 17.34
N SER A 615 1.23 -18.79 18.36
CA SER A 615 0.75 -17.42 18.20
C SER A 615 1.43 -16.45 19.15
N THR A 616 1.34 -15.16 18.83
CA THR A 616 1.89 -14.05 19.59
C THR A 616 0.78 -13.30 20.33
N ILE A 617 0.83 -13.30 21.66
CA ILE A 617 -0.07 -12.49 22.48
C ILE A 617 0.70 -11.31 23.07
N ALA A 618 0.33 -10.11 22.65
CA ALA A 618 0.98 -8.88 23.06
C ALA A 618 0.14 -8.14 24.11
N PHE A 619 0.76 -7.81 25.24
CA PHE A 619 0.13 -7.27 26.44
C PHE A 619 0.39 -5.78 26.63
N GLY A 620 -0.61 -5.00 27.01
CA GLY A 620 -0.40 -3.61 27.44
C GLY A 620 0.50 -3.49 28.66
N ASP A 621 1.07 -2.31 28.88
CA ASP A 621 2.02 -1.99 29.99
C ASP A 621 1.60 -2.50 31.39
N ASN A 622 0.32 -2.39 31.74
CA ASN A 622 -0.23 -2.80 33.04
C ASN A 622 -0.92 -4.19 33.03
N ALA A 623 -0.97 -4.81 31.85
CA ALA A 623 -1.62 -6.10 31.63
C ALA A 623 -0.78 -7.24 32.21
N ARG A 624 -1.47 -8.29 32.67
CA ARG A 624 -0.89 -9.51 33.23
C ARG A 624 -1.73 -10.71 32.86
N LEU A 625 -1.17 -11.91 32.99
CA LEU A 625 -1.92 -13.15 32.86
C LEU A 625 -1.97 -13.86 34.21
N ILE A 626 -3.16 -14.05 34.77
CA ILE A 626 -3.41 -14.73 36.04
C ILE A 626 -3.86 -16.17 35.78
N VAL A 627 -3.11 -17.12 36.33
CA VAL A 627 -3.47 -18.54 36.40
C VAL A 627 -3.90 -18.83 37.83
N LYS A 628 -5.21 -18.95 38.07
CA LYS A 628 -5.77 -19.20 39.42
C LYS A 628 -5.42 -20.61 39.94
N PRO A 629 -5.52 -20.87 41.26
CA PRO A 629 -5.33 -22.21 41.81
C PRO A 629 -6.22 -23.25 41.12
N GLY A 630 -5.60 -24.32 40.61
CA GLY A 630 -6.26 -25.38 39.86
C GLY A 630 -6.52 -25.08 38.38
N ALA A 631 -6.11 -23.91 37.88
CA ALA A 631 -6.07 -23.61 36.46
C ALA A 631 -4.74 -24.06 35.82
N LYS A 632 -4.74 -24.25 34.50
CA LYS A 632 -3.56 -24.57 33.69
C LYS A 632 -3.41 -23.57 32.56
N LEU A 633 -2.18 -23.08 32.38
CA LEU A 633 -1.75 -22.37 31.18
C LEU A 633 -0.69 -23.20 30.47
N ILE A 634 -0.88 -23.42 29.17
CA ILE A 634 0.05 -24.12 28.29
C ILE A 634 0.48 -23.17 27.16
N LEU A 635 1.78 -22.91 27.06
CA LEU A 635 2.41 -22.19 25.96
C LEU A 635 3.19 -23.20 25.11
N ASP A 636 2.74 -23.40 23.87
CA ASP A 636 3.30 -24.36 22.93
C ASP A 636 3.71 -23.63 21.64
N GLY A 637 5.02 -23.36 21.50
CA GLY A 637 5.55 -22.53 20.42
C GLY A 637 5.07 -21.08 20.40
N ALA A 638 4.31 -20.65 21.40
CA ALA A 638 3.73 -19.32 21.50
C ALA A 638 4.68 -18.27 22.08
N THR A 639 4.44 -16.99 21.76
CA THR A 639 5.18 -15.84 22.27
C THR A 639 4.27 -14.93 23.09
N LEU A 640 4.65 -14.61 24.33
CA LEU A 640 4.02 -13.55 25.12
C LEU A 640 4.95 -12.34 25.23
N THR A 641 4.50 -11.17 24.80
CA THR A 641 5.32 -9.95 24.70
C THR A 641 4.52 -8.70 25.07
N ASN A 642 5.11 -7.51 25.02
CA ASN A 642 4.42 -6.24 25.22
C ASN A 642 3.81 -5.71 23.90
N ALA A 643 2.60 -5.14 23.94
CA ALA A 643 1.89 -4.54 22.80
C ALA A 643 2.29 -3.09 22.49
N CYS A 644 3.12 -2.51 23.35
CA CYS A 644 3.56 -1.12 23.38
C CYS A 644 5.07 -1.05 23.61
N ASN A 645 5.65 0.15 23.67
CA ASN A 645 7.08 0.32 23.97
C ASN A 645 7.43 -0.07 25.42
N GLU A 646 6.48 0.06 26.35
CA GLU A 646 6.67 -0.28 27.76
C GLU A 646 6.49 -1.77 28.01
N PRO A 647 7.26 -2.37 28.94
CA PRO A 647 7.12 -3.77 29.31
C PRO A 647 5.76 -4.07 29.97
N TRP A 648 5.25 -5.27 29.76
CA TRP A 648 4.02 -5.76 30.42
C TRP A 648 4.33 -6.40 31.77
N GLN A 649 3.33 -6.70 32.59
CA GLN A 649 3.59 -7.14 33.97
C GLN A 649 4.03 -8.60 34.08
N GLY A 650 3.70 -9.45 33.10
CA GLY A 650 4.04 -10.87 33.04
C GLY A 650 2.95 -11.82 33.57
N ILE A 651 3.32 -13.07 33.84
CA ILE A 651 2.40 -14.13 34.27
C ILE A 651 2.42 -14.27 35.80
N GLN A 652 1.24 -14.29 36.43
CA GLN A 652 1.05 -14.66 37.83
C GLN A 652 0.40 -16.04 37.93
N VAL A 653 1.15 -17.01 38.43
CA VAL A 653 0.69 -18.38 38.69
C VAL A 653 0.38 -18.52 40.17
N TRP A 654 -0.89 -18.35 40.52
CA TRP A 654 -1.31 -18.31 41.92
C TRP A 654 -1.35 -19.71 42.53
N GLY A 655 -0.82 -19.85 43.74
CA GLY A 655 -0.82 -21.09 44.50
C GLY A 655 -1.76 -21.06 45.71
N ASN A 656 -1.80 -22.20 46.39
CA ASN A 656 -2.42 -22.41 47.68
C ASN A 656 -1.34 -22.94 48.65
N LYS A 657 -0.96 -22.11 49.61
CA LYS A 657 0.13 -22.38 50.56
C LYS A 657 -0.11 -23.61 51.46
N THR A 658 -1.36 -24.03 51.63
CA THR A 658 -1.74 -25.20 52.44
C THR A 658 -1.99 -26.47 51.62
N ALA A 659 -1.94 -26.40 50.29
CA ALA A 659 -2.09 -27.53 49.39
C ALA A 659 -0.72 -28.08 48.97
N HIS A 660 -0.65 -29.32 48.46
CA HIS A 660 0.55 -29.92 47.87
C HIS A 660 0.64 -29.64 46.35
N GLN A 661 1.79 -29.92 45.72
CA GLN A 661 2.03 -29.72 44.28
C GLN A 661 1.85 -30.98 43.42
N PHE A 662 1.26 -32.05 43.97
CA PHE A 662 1.02 -33.30 43.23
C PHE A 662 -0.35 -33.28 42.53
N PRO A 663 -0.46 -33.83 41.31
CA PRO A 663 -1.74 -33.94 40.64
C PRO A 663 -2.63 -35.00 41.32
N ASP A 664 -3.95 -34.84 41.18
CA ASP A 664 -4.90 -35.91 41.46
C ASP A 664 -4.87 -37.01 40.38
N ALA A 665 -5.72 -38.04 40.54
CA ALA A 665 -5.81 -39.15 39.58
C ALA A 665 -6.21 -38.73 38.16
N ASN A 666 -6.78 -37.54 37.99
CA ASN A 666 -7.20 -36.98 36.71
C ASN A 666 -6.18 -35.97 36.17
N GLY A 667 -5.04 -35.79 36.82
CA GLY A 667 -4.00 -34.85 36.40
C GLY A 667 -4.29 -33.40 36.81
N ASN A 668 -5.25 -33.13 37.69
CA ASN A 668 -5.57 -31.78 38.17
C ASN A 668 -4.70 -31.39 39.35
N TYR A 669 -4.25 -30.14 39.38
CA TYR A 669 -3.46 -29.60 40.48
C TYR A 669 -4.35 -28.74 41.39
N GLN A 670 -3.95 -28.59 42.65
CA GLN A 670 -4.54 -27.60 43.57
C GLN A 670 -3.85 -26.23 43.48
N GLN A 671 -2.73 -26.18 42.75
CA GLN A 671 -1.93 -24.99 42.45
C GLN A 671 -2.27 -24.50 41.05
N GLY A 672 -2.01 -23.23 40.76
CA GLY A 672 -1.90 -22.77 39.38
C GLY A 672 -0.71 -23.45 38.71
N TYR A 673 -0.86 -23.78 37.43
CA TYR A 673 0.13 -24.56 36.69
C TYR A 673 0.43 -23.90 35.34
N LEU A 674 1.70 -23.60 35.10
CA LEU A 674 2.20 -23.09 33.83
C LEU A 674 3.10 -24.13 33.16
N LYS A 675 2.91 -24.39 31.87
CA LYS A 675 3.79 -25.21 31.05
C LYS A 675 4.26 -24.45 29.81
N LEU A 676 5.57 -24.48 29.54
CA LEU A 676 6.19 -23.91 28.34
C LEU A 676 6.93 -25.01 27.57
N MET A 677 6.70 -25.11 26.26
CA MET A 677 7.37 -26.09 25.39
C MET A 677 7.53 -25.59 23.96
N ASN A 678 8.30 -26.37 23.18
CA ASN A 678 8.49 -26.18 21.74
C ASN A 678 8.95 -24.77 21.34
N GLY A 679 9.87 -24.18 22.12
CA GLY A 679 10.41 -22.86 21.81
C GLY A 679 9.56 -21.70 22.32
N ALA A 680 8.55 -21.93 23.17
CA ALA A 680 7.71 -20.87 23.73
C ALA A 680 8.55 -19.74 24.37
N ILE A 681 8.16 -18.50 24.09
CA ILE A 681 8.89 -17.28 24.46
C ILE A 681 8.06 -16.44 25.43
N ILE A 682 8.69 -15.96 26.50
CA ILE A 682 8.17 -14.87 27.31
C ILE A 682 9.19 -13.74 27.28
N GLU A 683 8.77 -12.56 26.81
CA GLU A 683 9.68 -11.43 26.64
C GLU A 683 9.08 -10.08 26.98
N ASN A 684 9.96 -9.10 27.19
CA ASN A 684 9.62 -7.71 27.48
C ASN A 684 8.68 -7.55 28.70
N ALA A 685 8.82 -8.42 29.72
CA ALA A 685 8.01 -8.37 30.94
C ALA A 685 8.78 -7.77 32.13
N ILE A 686 8.06 -7.13 33.05
CA ILE A 686 8.58 -6.73 34.36
C ILE A 686 8.97 -7.98 35.17
N VAL A 687 8.04 -8.94 35.34
CA VAL A 687 8.37 -10.27 35.87
C VAL A 687 7.72 -11.34 35.01
N ALA A 688 8.48 -12.04 34.18
CA ALA A 688 7.92 -13.00 33.21
C ALA A 688 7.04 -14.07 33.88
N VAL A 689 7.48 -14.64 35.02
CA VAL A 689 6.67 -15.61 35.80
C VAL A 689 6.79 -15.36 37.31
N GLU A 690 5.66 -15.05 37.95
CA GLU A 690 5.50 -15.00 39.40
C GLU A 690 4.70 -16.21 39.90
N LEU A 691 5.25 -17.01 40.80
CA LEU A 691 4.59 -18.22 41.33
C LEU A 691 3.69 -17.95 42.55
N TRP A 692 3.11 -16.75 42.61
CA TRP A 692 2.22 -16.26 43.68
C TRP A 692 1.43 -15.02 43.21
N ASN A 693 0.43 -14.58 44.00
CA ASN A 693 -0.24 -13.28 43.83
C ASN A 693 0.52 -12.20 44.65
N PRO A 694 1.13 -11.19 44.00
CA PRO A 694 1.90 -10.11 44.63
C PRO A 694 1.18 -9.35 45.74
N ASP A 695 -0.14 -9.23 45.64
CA ASP A 695 -0.95 -8.50 46.60
C ASP A 695 -1.32 -9.38 47.82
N HIS A 696 -1.08 -10.69 47.76
CA HIS A 696 -1.51 -11.66 48.76
C HIS A 696 -0.46 -12.74 49.07
N TRP A 697 0.37 -12.51 50.09
CA TRP A 697 1.47 -13.40 50.55
C TRP A 697 1.10 -14.86 50.90
N ASN A 698 -0.20 -15.20 51.00
CA ASN A 698 -0.66 -16.56 51.29
C ASN A 698 -0.95 -17.40 50.03
N THR A 699 -0.72 -16.86 48.85
CA THR A 699 -1.00 -17.49 47.55
C THR A 699 0.24 -18.12 46.90
N THR A 700 1.21 -18.54 47.70
CA THR A 700 2.46 -19.17 47.24
C THR A 700 2.22 -20.63 46.86
N GLY A 701 3.06 -21.19 45.97
CA GLY A 701 3.03 -22.61 45.61
C GLY A 701 2.65 -22.89 44.15
N GLY A 702 2.44 -21.83 43.35
CA GLY A 702 2.25 -21.95 41.91
C GLY A 702 3.41 -22.69 41.23
N MET A 703 3.13 -23.33 40.10
CA MET A 703 4.06 -24.27 39.46
C MET A 703 4.38 -23.84 38.03
N VAL A 704 5.64 -24.05 37.61
CA VAL A 704 6.07 -23.83 36.23
C VAL A 704 6.93 -25.01 35.75
N TYR A 705 6.59 -25.51 34.56
CA TYR A 705 7.36 -26.52 33.84
C TYR A 705 7.76 -25.98 32.47
N ALA A 706 9.05 -25.70 32.28
CA ALA A 706 9.59 -25.20 31.03
C ALA A 706 10.59 -26.21 30.43
N ASP A 707 10.38 -26.62 29.18
CA ASP A 707 11.35 -27.41 28.40
C ASP A 707 11.59 -26.73 27.04
N GLY A 708 12.80 -26.22 26.81
CA GLY A 708 13.15 -25.52 25.57
C GLY A 708 12.55 -24.12 25.42
N ALA A 709 12.16 -23.47 26.53
CA ALA A 709 11.55 -22.14 26.53
C ALA A 709 12.60 -21.01 26.56
N ILE A 710 12.24 -19.83 26.04
CA ILE A 710 13.10 -18.64 25.99
C ILE A 710 12.49 -17.53 26.85
N PHE A 711 13.32 -16.96 27.74
CA PHE A 711 12.98 -15.78 28.53
C PHE A 711 13.90 -14.63 28.11
N ARG A 712 13.40 -13.69 27.32
CA ARG A 712 14.19 -12.61 26.71
C ARG A 712 13.80 -11.22 27.21
N ASN A 713 14.76 -10.34 27.44
CA ASN A 713 14.54 -8.93 27.78
C ASN A 713 13.50 -8.71 28.91
N ASN A 714 13.54 -9.56 29.94
CA ASN A 714 12.66 -9.44 31.10
C ASN A 714 13.42 -8.80 32.26
N ALA A 715 12.80 -7.91 33.02
CA ALA A 715 13.46 -7.33 34.21
C ALA A 715 13.70 -8.41 35.30
N LYS A 716 12.83 -9.41 35.38
CA LYS A 716 13.04 -10.66 36.13
C LYS A 716 12.35 -11.82 35.42
N SER A 717 13.05 -12.92 35.16
CA SER A 717 12.45 -14.04 34.42
C SER A 717 11.53 -14.92 35.29
N VAL A 718 11.90 -15.21 36.54
CA VAL A 718 11.10 -16.06 37.44
C VAL A 718 11.20 -15.56 38.87
N HIS A 719 10.08 -15.52 39.59
CA HIS A 719 10.00 -15.13 40.99
C HIS A 719 9.14 -16.12 41.79
N ALA A 720 9.73 -16.76 42.78
CA ALA A 720 9.03 -17.65 43.70
C ALA A 720 9.28 -17.23 45.15
N LEU A 721 8.22 -17.22 45.97
CA LEU A 721 8.33 -17.08 47.42
C LEU A 721 8.53 -18.46 48.08
N HIS A 722 8.95 -18.45 49.34
CA HIS A 722 9.02 -19.67 50.15
C HIS A 722 7.64 -20.34 50.20
N TYR A 723 7.60 -21.59 49.72
CA TYR A 723 6.49 -22.52 49.88
C TYR A 723 7.02 -23.89 50.34
N ARG A 724 6.29 -24.54 51.24
CA ARG A 724 6.63 -25.87 51.78
C ARG A 724 5.79 -26.92 51.07
N ASN A 725 6.37 -27.65 50.13
CA ASN A 725 5.69 -28.78 49.49
C ASN A 725 5.74 -30.02 50.39
N PHE A 726 4.76 -30.92 50.27
CA PHE A 726 4.69 -32.13 51.09
C PHE A 726 3.98 -33.27 50.37
N ASN A 727 4.21 -34.50 50.81
CA ASN A 727 3.59 -35.68 50.23
C ASN A 727 2.07 -35.71 50.56
N PRO A 728 1.18 -35.89 49.56
CA PRO A 728 -0.27 -35.92 49.77
C PRO A 728 -0.74 -37.02 50.72
N TYR A 729 -0.02 -38.14 50.80
CA TYR A 729 -0.33 -39.29 51.67
C TYR A 729 0.41 -39.24 53.01
N ASN A 730 1.39 -38.35 53.16
CA ASN A 730 2.12 -38.13 54.40
C ASN A 730 2.57 -36.66 54.51
N THR A 731 1.74 -35.80 55.07
CA THR A 731 1.97 -34.35 55.14
C THR A 731 3.17 -33.93 56.02
N SER A 732 3.73 -34.86 56.80
CA SER A 732 4.97 -34.63 57.55
C SER A 732 6.23 -34.77 56.69
N GLN A 733 6.14 -35.48 55.56
CA GLN A 733 7.22 -35.65 54.60
C GLN A 733 7.26 -34.45 53.65
N GLU A 734 8.28 -33.62 53.80
CA GLU A 734 8.57 -32.50 52.91
C GLU A 734 9.08 -33.00 51.55
N MET A 735 8.65 -32.33 50.48
CA MET A 735 8.99 -32.67 49.10
C MET A 735 9.65 -31.47 48.41
N GLU A 736 10.39 -31.71 47.33
CA GLU A 736 10.94 -30.64 46.51
C GLU A 736 9.84 -29.79 45.86
N TYR A 737 10.16 -28.54 45.53
CA TYR A 737 9.24 -27.67 44.81
C TYR A 737 9.00 -28.24 43.40
N GLY A 738 7.74 -28.44 43.02
CA GLY A 738 7.32 -29.07 41.77
C GLY A 738 7.44 -28.19 40.52
N SER A 739 8.47 -27.36 40.41
CA SER A 739 8.77 -26.56 39.21
C SER A 739 10.05 -27.06 38.54
N ASN A 740 10.15 -26.96 37.22
CA ASN A 740 11.31 -27.42 36.45
C ASN A 740 11.61 -26.50 35.27
N PHE A 741 12.90 -26.29 35.00
CA PHE A 741 13.42 -25.59 33.83
C PHE A 741 14.48 -26.48 33.18
N LYS A 742 14.25 -26.87 31.93
CA LYS A 742 15.11 -27.76 31.16
C LYS A 742 15.35 -27.15 29.78
N ASN A 743 16.60 -27.12 29.34
CA ASN A 743 16.99 -26.56 28.03
C ASN A 743 16.48 -25.12 27.78
N CYS A 744 16.27 -24.32 28.82
CA CYS A 744 15.76 -22.96 28.69
C CYS A 744 16.89 -21.95 28.44
N ALA A 745 16.58 -20.90 27.68
CA ALA A 745 17.46 -19.73 27.49
C ALA A 745 16.95 -18.53 28.31
N PHE A 746 17.88 -17.80 28.91
CA PHE A 746 17.61 -16.55 29.63
C PHE A 746 18.55 -15.49 29.06
N GLU A 747 18.01 -14.57 28.28
CA GLU A 747 18.78 -13.62 27.47
C GLU A 747 18.28 -12.19 27.62
N ILE A 748 19.16 -11.23 27.29
CA ILE A 748 18.90 -9.79 27.34
C ILE A 748 18.50 -9.33 25.95
#